data_AF-A0AAV5RXV0-F1
#
_entry.id   AF-A0AAV5RXV0-F1
#
_cell.length_a   1.000
_cell.length_b   1.000
_cell.length_c   1.000
_cell.angle_alpha   90.00
_cell.angle_beta   90.00
_cell.angle_gamma   90.00
#
_symmetry.space_group_name_H-M   'P 1'
#
loop_
_entity.id
_entity.type
_entity.pdbx_description
1 polymer ?
#
loop_
_entity_poly.entity_id
_entity_poly.type
_entity_poly.pdbx_seq_one_letter_code
_entity_poly.pdbx_strand_id
1 'polypeptide(L)'
;MAPKKGPSNDRDVDVEDRFQAVVLTDSFETRFMPLTADKPRCLLPLANTPLIEYTLEFLANAGVNEVYLTCSSHASQIDEYIENSKWNLPWSPFKVTTILSPEARSVGDVMRDLDNRGIITGDFIMVSGDVVTNIDISKMIEFHRKMHAQDKDHIATMCLSEATEYYKTRTFEPAAFILDKNTNRCIYYQDLPLISSQEKGAVQIDPELLDSVDEFSIRNDLIDCRIDICTPHVPPIFQDNFDYQSLRTDFVRGVISSDILGKNIYAYITNDYATRVESWQSYDTISKDFIGRWCYPLVLENNMQYDQTYSYESRHIYKENNVVLAQSCKIGKCTAIGSGTRIGEGTKIENSIIGRNCRISEGITIKDSFIWDNSVIGDNSTIDHSIVATGAKLGSNVTLRDGCIIGFDVVIDNGMDIPIGSKISSKPVKSLGSSTFDLEEEDEDEEVNTLSTELVGQNGVGYLYDSDASDDEEESYGIHTISNRLAHQLEELYMSDASISSITKRKKKKRTMSSNSMYTDREDVDSDEDDEEDFEAEGIATIERALENNHDIDTALLELNTLRMSMNVTYHEVRTVTVIALVKRVYHFISTQTLGPKDAVHKVFNQWGDLFKRQAFEPSEFVDLMNIIMDAVVDENFEKPDLILFGAFTSLYDNDILEEDVIYTWWDNVSQDPRYDGVKVLIAKWVEWLRTADEESSDEDDDSEED
;
A
#
# COMPACT_ATOMS: atom_id res chain seq x y z
N MET A 1 36.74 -42.72 -46.83
CA MET A 1 37.29 -41.36 -46.66
C MET A 1 36.12 -40.40 -46.70
N ALA A 2 35.74 -39.87 -45.53
CA ALA A 2 34.66 -38.90 -45.37
C ALA A 2 35.12 -37.50 -45.83
N PRO A 3 34.20 -36.62 -46.28
CA PRO A 3 34.55 -35.25 -46.61
C PRO A 3 34.78 -34.43 -45.33
N LYS A 4 35.81 -33.57 -45.37
CA LYS A 4 36.22 -32.70 -44.27
C LYS A 4 35.12 -31.69 -43.94
N LYS A 5 34.70 -31.64 -42.67
CA LYS A 5 33.94 -30.53 -42.09
C LYS A 5 34.79 -29.25 -42.14
N GLY A 6 34.22 -28.17 -42.67
CA GLY A 6 34.75 -26.81 -42.52
C GLY A 6 34.61 -26.31 -41.08
N PRO A 7 35.28 -25.21 -40.71
CA PRO A 7 35.24 -24.68 -39.36
C PRO A 7 33.83 -24.16 -39.07
N SER A 8 33.22 -24.65 -37.98
CA SER A 8 32.00 -24.09 -37.41
C SER A 8 32.27 -22.66 -36.94
N ASN A 9 31.31 -21.76 -37.19
CA ASN A 9 31.29 -20.39 -36.68
C ASN A 9 31.49 -20.36 -35.16
N ASP A 10 32.59 -19.78 -34.69
CA ASP A 10 32.84 -19.42 -33.28
C ASP A 10 32.01 -18.22 -32.80
N ARG A 11 31.01 -17.74 -33.56
CA ARG A 11 30.23 -16.54 -33.20
C ARG A 11 28.96 -16.80 -32.40
N ASP A 12 28.51 -18.05 -32.32
CA ASP A 12 27.28 -18.39 -31.59
C ASP A 12 27.55 -18.87 -30.14
N VAL A 13 28.83 -18.95 -29.74
CA VAL A 13 29.22 -19.44 -28.40
C VAL A 13 29.35 -18.31 -27.37
N ASP A 14 29.39 -17.04 -27.78
CA ASP A 14 29.60 -15.88 -26.88
C ASP A 14 28.31 -15.21 -26.38
N VAL A 15 27.11 -15.74 -26.72
CA VAL A 15 25.82 -15.14 -26.31
C VAL A 15 25.32 -15.73 -24.99
N GLU A 16 25.62 -17.00 -24.70
CA GLU A 16 25.15 -17.70 -23.49
C GLU A 16 25.86 -17.29 -22.19
N ASP A 17 27.00 -16.57 -22.27
CA ASP A 17 27.80 -16.17 -21.10
C ASP A 17 27.65 -14.67 -20.72
N ARG A 18 26.76 -13.91 -21.38
CA ARG A 18 26.55 -12.50 -21.02
C ARG A 18 25.57 -12.37 -19.87
N PHE A 19 26.08 -12.07 -18.70
CA PHE A 19 25.24 -11.87 -17.53
C PHE A 19 24.73 -10.42 -17.48
N GLN A 20 23.41 -10.28 -17.48
CA GLN A 20 22.72 -8.99 -17.49
C GLN A 20 22.25 -8.63 -16.08
N ALA A 21 22.23 -7.35 -15.75
CA ALA A 21 21.61 -6.85 -14.53
C ALA A 21 20.63 -5.72 -14.83
N VAL A 22 19.51 -5.73 -14.14
CA VAL A 22 18.47 -4.71 -14.16
C VAL A 22 18.47 -4.04 -12.80
N VAL A 23 18.71 -2.74 -12.78
CA VAL A 23 18.73 -1.93 -11.56
C VAL A 23 17.53 -1.00 -11.55
N LEU A 24 16.66 -1.22 -10.58
CA LEU A 24 15.52 -0.37 -10.30
C LEU A 24 16.02 0.88 -9.57
N THR A 25 16.16 2.00 -10.28
CA THR A 25 16.68 3.25 -9.68
C THR A 25 15.63 4.03 -8.89
N ASP A 26 14.36 3.69 -9.06
CA ASP A 26 13.26 4.25 -8.31
C ASP A 26 12.56 3.13 -7.54
N SER A 27 12.22 3.38 -6.27
CA SER A 27 11.40 2.45 -5.49
C SER A 27 9.91 2.77 -5.58
N PHE A 28 9.53 3.89 -6.22
CA PHE A 28 8.14 4.36 -6.28
C PHE A 28 7.54 4.69 -4.91
N GLU A 29 8.40 4.98 -3.94
CA GLU A 29 8.02 5.28 -2.55
C GLU A 29 8.29 6.73 -2.18
N THR A 30 7.40 7.30 -1.37
CA THR A 30 7.47 8.69 -0.90
C THR A 30 8.27 8.86 0.40
N ARG A 31 8.88 7.79 0.95
CA ARG A 31 9.51 7.76 2.30
C ARG A 31 10.59 8.84 2.52
N PHE A 32 11.34 9.19 1.48
CA PHE A 32 12.42 10.19 1.54
C PHE A 32 11.96 11.61 1.20
N MET A 33 10.66 11.86 1.06
CA MET A 33 10.15 13.23 0.95
C MET A 33 10.45 14.01 2.24
N PRO A 34 10.87 15.30 2.13
CA PRO A 34 10.86 16.14 0.93
C PRO A 34 12.11 16.07 0.04
N LEU A 35 13.18 15.36 0.43
CA LEU A 35 14.46 15.38 -0.28
C LEU A 35 14.38 14.74 -1.67
N THR A 36 13.56 13.70 -1.84
CA THR A 36 13.39 13.03 -3.13
C THR A 36 12.67 13.85 -4.20
N ALA A 37 12.07 15.00 -3.84
CA ALA A 37 11.41 15.88 -4.80
C ALA A 37 12.41 16.67 -5.67
N ASP A 38 13.65 16.89 -5.19
CA ASP A 38 14.69 17.60 -5.95
C ASP A 38 15.70 16.64 -6.61
N LYS A 39 16.06 15.56 -5.91
CA LYS A 39 17.04 14.56 -6.38
C LYS A 39 16.52 13.13 -6.14
N PRO A 40 16.71 12.21 -7.10
CA PRO A 40 16.28 10.84 -6.93
C PRO A 40 17.07 10.14 -5.81
N ARG A 41 16.42 9.17 -5.15
CA ARG A 41 16.96 8.46 -3.99
C ARG A 41 18.34 7.83 -4.24
N CYS A 42 18.55 7.25 -5.42
CA CYS A 42 19.82 6.62 -5.80
C CYS A 42 21.02 7.58 -5.85
N LEU A 43 20.77 8.89 -5.98
CA LEU A 43 21.82 9.91 -6.00
C LEU A 43 22.06 10.56 -4.63
N LEU A 44 21.31 10.17 -3.59
CA LEU A 44 21.56 10.66 -2.23
C LEU A 44 22.90 10.11 -1.71
N PRO A 45 23.72 10.94 -1.05
CA PRO A 45 25.08 10.56 -0.67
C PRO A 45 25.11 9.80 0.66
N LEU A 46 25.39 8.50 0.63
CA LEU A 46 25.75 7.70 1.81
C LEU A 46 27.25 7.80 2.04
N ALA A 47 27.66 8.31 3.21
CA ALA A 47 29.09 8.52 3.53
C ALA A 47 29.87 9.27 2.42
N ASN A 48 29.28 10.36 1.92
CA ASN A 48 29.82 11.24 0.87
C ASN A 48 29.99 10.59 -0.52
N THR A 49 29.38 9.42 -0.74
CA THR A 49 29.30 8.77 -2.05
C THR A 49 27.83 8.51 -2.40
N PRO A 50 27.36 8.80 -3.62
CA PRO A 50 26.00 8.47 -4.05
C PRO A 50 25.69 6.97 -3.90
N LEU A 51 24.45 6.65 -3.48
CA LEU A 51 24.00 5.27 -3.24
C LEU A 51 24.21 4.34 -4.45
N ILE A 52 24.01 4.85 -5.66
CA ILE A 52 24.17 4.08 -6.90
C ILE A 52 25.58 3.53 -7.11
N GLU A 53 26.63 4.16 -6.56
CA GLU A 53 27.99 3.64 -6.71
C GLU A 53 28.20 2.34 -5.93
N TYR A 54 27.55 2.20 -4.77
CA TYR A 54 27.63 0.98 -3.97
C TYR A 54 27.01 -0.21 -4.70
N THR A 55 25.88 0.01 -5.36
CA THR A 55 25.22 -1.02 -6.16
C THR A 55 26.00 -1.34 -7.43
N LEU A 56 26.54 -0.34 -8.12
CA LEU A 56 27.35 -0.56 -9.32
C LEU A 56 28.69 -1.26 -9.01
N GLU A 57 29.35 -0.94 -7.89
CA GLU A 57 30.56 -1.67 -7.46
C GLU A 57 30.24 -3.11 -7.07
N PHE A 58 29.11 -3.35 -6.43
CA PHE A 58 28.62 -4.69 -6.14
C PHE A 58 28.41 -5.49 -7.43
N LEU A 59 27.73 -4.92 -8.44
CA LEU A 59 27.52 -5.54 -9.75
C LEU A 59 28.84 -5.75 -10.52
N ALA A 60 29.81 -4.86 -10.35
CA ALA A 60 31.15 -5.02 -10.93
C ALA A 60 31.86 -6.25 -10.34
N ASN A 61 31.80 -6.41 -9.02
CA ASN A 61 32.37 -7.56 -8.31
C ASN A 61 31.65 -8.86 -8.68
N ALA A 62 30.37 -8.78 -9.02
CA ALA A 62 29.59 -9.92 -9.51
C ALA A 62 29.99 -10.41 -10.92
N GLY A 63 30.72 -9.59 -11.68
CA GLY A 63 31.13 -9.92 -13.05
C GLY A 63 30.02 -9.75 -14.10
N VAL A 64 29.07 -8.84 -13.86
CA VAL A 64 28.02 -8.47 -14.84
C VAL A 64 28.65 -7.84 -16.08
N ASN A 65 28.06 -8.05 -17.26
CA ASN A 65 28.54 -7.47 -18.53
C ASN A 65 27.72 -6.26 -19.00
N GLU A 66 26.41 -6.27 -18.77
CA GLU A 66 25.49 -5.23 -19.21
C GLU A 66 24.54 -4.87 -18.07
N VAL A 67 24.44 -3.58 -17.75
CA VAL A 67 23.58 -3.05 -16.68
C VAL A 67 22.54 -2.13 -17.28
N TYR A 68 21.27 -2.40 -17.00
CA TYR A 68 20.14 -1.57 -17.39
C TYR A 68 19.61 -0.81 -16.17
N LEU A 69 19.70 0.51 -16.19
CA LEU A 69 19.15 1.37 -15.14
C LEU A 69 17.75 1.82 -15.57
N THR A 70 16.72 1.41 -14.85
CA THR A 70 15.35 1.83 -15.16
C THR A 70 15.01 3.06 -14.34
N CYS A 71 14.73 4.17 -15.04
CA CYS A 71 14.51 5.49 -14.45
C CYS A 71 13.10 5.99 -14.77
N SER A 72 12.33 6.29 -13.73
CA SER A 72 11.04 6.97 -13.83
C SER A 72 11.20 8.45 -13.45
N SER A 73 11.52 8.74 -12.18
CA SER A 73 11.74 10.10 -11.70
C SER A 73 13.14 10.65 -12.03
N HIS A 74 13.21 11.95 -12.34
CA HIS A 74 14.45 12.71 -12.58
C HIS A 74 15.49 12.03 -13.48
N ALA A 75 15.05 11.31 -14.52
CA ALA A 75 15.92 10.52 -15.39
C ALA A 75 17.10 11.32 -15.97
N SER A 76 16.89 12.58 -16.35
CA SER A 76 17.95 13.45 -16.88
C SER A 76 19.11 13.67 -15.90
N GLN A 77 18.85 13.73 -14.59
CA GLN A 77 19.93 13.86 -13.59
C GLN A 77 20.73 12.57 -13.46
N ILE A 78 20.05 11.41 -13.59
CA ILE A 78 20.70 10.09 -13.54
C ILE A 78 21.56 9.91 -14.80
N ASP A 79 21.05 10.26 -15.98
CA ASP A 79 21.79 10.23 -17.23
C ASP A 79 23.05 11.11 -17.14
N GLU A 80 22.91 12.36 -16.71
CA GLU A 80 24.05 13.28 -16.53
C GLU A 80 25.08 12.72 -15.53
N TYR A 81 24.63 12.11 -14.44
CA TYR A 81 25.51 11.49 -13.46
C TYR A 81 26.29 10.32 -14.08
N ILE A 82 25.59 9.42 -14.80
CA ILE A 82 26.21 8.23 -15.41
C ILE A 82 27.17 8.60 -16.54
N GLU A 83 26.84 9.60 -17.36
CA GLU A 83 27.75 10.11 -18.40
C GLU A 83 29.09 10.60 -17.83
N ASN A 84 29.04 11.27 -16.67
CA ASN A 84 30.21 11.77 -15.93
C ASN A 84 30.89 10.69 -15.08
N SER A 85 30.22 9.56 -14.81
CA SER A 85 30.73 8.50 -13.94
C SER A 85 31.86 7.70 -14.58
N LYS A 86 32.57 6.92 -13.74
CA LYS A 86 33.61 5.99 -14.19
C LYS A 86 33.08 4.86 -15.08
N TRP A 87 31.77 4.59 -15.04
CA TRP A 87 31.14 3.43 -15.67
C TRP A 87 30.87 3.63 -17.17
N ASN A 88 30.85 4.87 -17.65
CA ASN A 88 30.73 5.18 -19.08
C ASN A 88 32.07 5.04 -19.84
N LEU A 89 33.18 4.85 -19.12
CA LEU A 89 34.50 4.78 -19.71
C LEU A 89 34.73 3.41 -20.39
N PRO A 90 35.51 3.34 -21.49
CA PRO A 90 35.69 2.08 -22.24
C PRO A 90 36.35 0.93 -21.48
N TRP A 91 36.99 1.21 -20.34
CA TRP A 91 37.62 0.20 -19.47
C TRP A 91 36.73 -0.26 -18.31
N SER A 92 35.49 0.22 -18.25
CA SER A 92 34.48 -0.29 -17.31
C SER A 92 34.25 -1.80 -17.54
N PRO A 93 34.08 -2.62 -16.49
CA PRO A 93 33.81 -4.04 -16.63
C PRO A 93 32.46 -4.34 -17.32
N PHE A 94 31.50 -3.42 -17.21
CA PHE A 94 30.20 -3.51 -17.86
C PHE A 94 29.82 -2.23 -18.59
N LYS A 95 28.89 -2.37 -19.53
CA LYS A 95 28.22 -1.25 -20.19
C LYS A 95 26.93 -0.89 -19.45
N VAL A 96 26.82 0.37 -19.01
CA VAL A 96 25.59 0.91 -18.42
C VAL A 96 24.71 1.50 -19.52
N THR A 97 23.43 1.17 -19.52
CA THR A 97 22.41 1.77 -20.38
C THR A 97 21.23 2.21 -19.54
N THR A 98 20.82 3.46 -19.68
CA THR A 98 19.65 4.00 -18.99
C THR A 98 18.38 3.79 -19.82
N ILE A 99 17.31 3.38 -19.15
CA ILE A 99 15.99 3.12 -19.72
C ILE A 99 15.03 4.12 -19.10
N LEU A 100 14.55 5.06 -19.92
CA LEU A 100 13.47 5.98 -19.53
C LEU A 100 12.13 5.26 -19.66
N SER A 101 11.39 5.23 -18.54
CA SER A 101 10.01 4.75 -18.43
C SER A 101 9.19 5.76 -17.63
N PRO A 102 8.70 6.85 -18.25
CA PRO A 102 7.99 7.92 -17.54
C PRO A 102 6.58 7.52 -17.10
N GLU A 103 6.00 6.49 -17.72
CA GLU A 103 4.65 5.99 -17.40
C GLU A 103 4.68 4.97 -16.24
N ALA A 104 5.86 4.44 -15.90
CA ALA A 104 5.99 3.43 -14.87
C ALA A 104 5.76 4.05 -13.48
N ARG A 105 4.78 3.50 -12.76
CA ARG A 105 4.43 3.85 -11.37
C ARG A 105 4.73 2.72 -10.39
N SER A 106 5.00 1.52 -10.91
CA SER A 106 5.26 0.33 -10.11
C SER A 106 6.44 -0.45 -10.68
N VAL A 107 6.99 -1.36 -9.87
CA VAL A 107 8.03 -2.30 -10.32
C VAL A 107 7.48 -3.23 -11.40
N GLY A 108 6.21 -3.61 -11.30
CA GLY A 108 5.53 -4.42 -12.31
C GLY A 108 5.50 -3.75 -13.69
N ASP A 109 5.19 -2.46 -13.75
CA ASP A 109 5.18 -1.71 -15.03
C ASP A 109 6.58 -1.63 -15.65
N VAL A 110 7.61 -1.44 -14.83
CA VAL A 110 9.01 -1.47 -15.31
C VAL A 110 9.35 -2.81 -15.93
N MET A 111 8.88 -3.92 -15.33
CA MET A 111 9.12 -5.26 -15.87
C MET A 111 8.38 -5.51 -17.19
N ARG A 112 7.14 -5.03 -17.31
CA ARG A 112 6.36 -5.08 -18.56
C ARG A 112 7.03 -4.28 -19.68
N ASP A 113 7.50 -3.08 -19.36
CA ASP A 113 8.29 -2.26 -20.28
C ASP A 113 9.56 -2.96 -20.74
N LEU A 114 10.20 -3.71 -19.84
CA LEU A 114 11.40 -4.46 -20.14
C LEU A 114 11.11 -5.62 -21.12
N ASP A 115 10.03 -6.37 -20.87
CA ASP A 115 9.56 -7.44 -21.75
C ASP A 115 9.18 -6.91 -23.14
N ASN A 116 8.44 -5.81 -23.19
CA ASN A 116 8.06 -5.12 -24.43
C ASN A 116 9.27 -4.72 -25.29
N ARG A 117 10.41 -4.43 -24.67
CA ARG A 117 11.66 -4.11 -25.37
C ARG A 117 12.47 -5.34 -25.77
N GLY A 118 12.21 -6.50 -25.17
CA GLY A 118 12.85 -7.79 -25.52
C GLY A 118 14.36 -7.80 -25.31
N ILE A 119 14.86 -7.11 -24.28
CA ILE A 119 16.31 -6.92 -24.04
C ILE A 119 16.91 -8.09 -23.24
N ILE A 120 16.11 -8.74 -22.40
CA ILE A 120 16.56 -9.86 -21.55
C ILE A 120 16.64 -11.12 -22.39
N THR A 121 17.79 -11.79 -22.33
CA THR A 121 18.05 -13.02 -23.12
C THR A 121 18.27 -14.27 -22.28
N GLY A 122 18.70 -14.12 -21.02
CA GLY A 122 18.98 -15.23 -20.11
C GLY A 122 18.74 -14.84 -18.65
N ASP A 123 19.33 -15.61 -17.74
CA ASP A 123 19.26 -15.32 -16.30
C ASP A 123 19.87 -13.94 -16.03
N PHE A 124 19.15 -13.11 -15.28
CA PHE A 124 19.55 -11.75 -14.98
C PHE A 124 19.43 -11.45 -13.49
N ILE A 125 20.27 -10.55 -13.00
CA ILE A 125 20.14 -10.00 -11.66
C ILE A 125 19.14 -8.86 -11.69
N MET A 126 18.17 -8.89 -10.80
CA MET A 126 17.34 -7.74 -10.46
C MET A 126 17.78 -7.20 -9.10
N VAL A 127 18.16 -5.93 -9.05
CA VAL A 127 18.62 -5.23 -7.86
C VAL A 127 17.95 -3.87 -7.80
N SER A 128 17.63 -3.39 -6.59
CA SER A 128 17.28 -1.98 -6.42
C SER A 128 18.54 -1.12 -6.27
N GLY A 129 18.50 0.12 -6.74
CA GLY A 129 19.66 1.01 -6.81
C GLY A 129 20.22 1.53 -5.48
N ASP A 130 19.65 1.12 -4.34
CA ASP A 130 19.90 1.61 -2.97
C ASP A 130 20.49 0.54 -2.02
N VAL A 131 21.05 -0.54 -2.56
CA VAL A 131 21.57 -1.68 -1.79
C VAL A 131 23.05 -1.51 -1.45
N VAL A 132 23.42 -1.83 -0.21
CA VAL A 132 24.81 -1.87 0.26
C VAL A 132 25.11 -3.29 0.73
N THR A 133 26.08 -3.93 0.09
CA THR A 133 26.36 -5.35 0.33
C THR A 133 27.81 -5.73 0.04
N ASN A 134 28.30 -6.77 0.73
CA ASN A 134 29.60 -7.40 0.49
C ASN A 134 29.49 -8.89 0.09
N ILE A 135 28.29 -9.35 -0.31
CA ILE A 135 28.05 -10.75 -0.67
C ILE A 135 28.87 -11.16 -1.91
N ASP A 136 29.44 -12.37 -1.86
CA ASP A 136 29.98 -13.05 -3.04
C ASP A 136 28.86 -13.70 -3.88
N ILE A 137 28.44 -13.01 -4.94
CA ILE A 137 27.37 -13.44 -5.85
C ILE A 137 27.68 -14.77 -6.54
N SER A 138 28.96 -15.13 -6.72
CA SER A 138 29.35 -16.35 -7.45
C SER A 138 28.68 -17.59 -6.87
N LYS A 139 28.61 -17.67 -5.52
CA LYS A 139 27.96 -18.77 -4.79
C LYS A 139 26.45 -18.77 -4.99
N MET A 140 25.85 -17.58 -5.06
CA MET A 140 24.41 -17.42 -5.30
C MET A 140 24.02 -17.85 -6.71
N ILE A 141 24.84 -17.52 -7.73
CA ILE A 141 24.64 -17.96 -9.12
C ILE A 141 24.79 -19.49 -9.23
N GLU A 142 25.80 -20.07 -8.58
CA GLU A 142 25.98 -21.53 -8.55
C GLU A 142 24.76 -22.22 -7.89
N PHE A 143 24.22 -21.63 -6.82
CA PHE A 143 23.00 -22.11 -6.19
C PHE A 143 21.79 -22.03 -7.13
N HIS A 144 21.60 -20.88 -7.79
CA HIS A 144 20.52 -20.68 -8.77
C HIS A 144 20.59 -21.70 -9.91
N ARG A 145 21.77 -21.89 -10.52
CA ARG A 145 21.98 -22.87 -11.60
C ARG A 145 21.74 -24.30 -11.13
N LYS A 146 22.13 -24.64 -9.90
CA LYS A 146 21.87 -25.96 -9.31
C LYS A 146 20.37 -26.20 -9.14
N MET A 147 19.62 -25.21 -8.66
CA MET A 147 18.17 -25.31 -8.49
C MET A 147 17.46 -25.40 -9.84
N HIS A 148 17.82 -24.55 -10.79
CA HIS A 148 17.28 -24.61 -12.16
C HIS A 148 17.53 -25.98 -12.86
N ALA A 149 18.65 -26.65 -12.53
CA ALA A 149 18.93 -27.99 -13.05
C ALA A 149 18.10 -29.10 -12.38
N GLN A 150 17.69 -28.92 -11.13
CA GLN A 150 16.86 -29.87 -10.38
C GLN A 150 15.37 -29.68 -10.66
N ASP A 151 14.96 -28.43 -10.78
CA ASP A 151 13.59 -27.98 -10.91
C ASP A 151 13.45 -27.06 -12.12
N LYS A 152 12.65 -27.50 -13.10
CA LYS A 152 12.39 -26.72 -14.32
C LYS A 152 11.40 -25.59 -14.08
N ASP A 153 10.67 -25.65 -12.98
CA ASP A 153 9.67 -24.66 -12.59
C ASP A 153 10.26 -23.59 -11.66
N HIS A 154 11.59 -23.62 -11.49
CA HIS A 154 12.37 -22.59 -10.81
C HIS A 154 12.34 -21.26 -11.56
N ILE A 155 11.86 -20.21 -10.90
CA ILE A 155 11.76 -18.86 -11.49
C ILE A 155 12.82 -17.91 -10.96
N ALA A 156 12.96 -17.85 -9.63
CA ALA A 156 13.75 -16.81 -8.99
C ALA A 156 14.45 -17.34 -7.74
N THR A 157 15.63 -16.78 -7.47
CA THR A 157 16.35 -16.96 -6.22
C THR A 157 16.46 -15.62 -5.50
N MET A 158 15.83 -15.51 -4.33
CA MET A 158 15.88 -14.34 -3.45
C MET A 158 17.10 -14.37 -2.54
N CYS A 159 17.80 -13.26 -2.38
CA CYS A 159 18.86 -13.15 -1.37
C CYS A 159 18.32 -12.58 -0.05
N LEU A 160 18.48 -13.34 1.03
CA LEU A 160 18.10 -12.94 2.38
C LEU A 160 19.32 -13.00 3.30
N SER A 161 19.54 -11.96 4.10
CA SER A 161 20.61 -11.96 5.10
C SER A 161 20.07 -12.34 6.47
N GLU A 162 20.77 -13.22 7.19
CA GLU A 162 20.44 -13.54 8.58
C GLU A 162 20.78 -12.37 9.50
N ALA A 163 19.82 -11.95 10.32
CA ALA A 163 20.00 -10.94 11.34
C ALA A 163 19.38 -11.37 12.65
N THR A 164 19.84 -10.80 13.76
CA THR A 164 19.18 -11.03 15.06
C THR A 164 17.80 -10.38 15.09
N GLU A 165 16.84 -10.95 15.84
CA GLU A 165 15.47 -10.40 15.94
C GLU A 165 15.39 -8.92 16.37
N TYR A 166 16.39 -8.43 17.11
CA TYR A 166 16.50 -7.03 17.56
C TYR A 166 17.42 -6.16 16.69
N TYR A 167 17.68 -6.57 15.45
CA TYR A 167 18.65 -5.89 14.61
C TYR A 167 18.15 -4.50 14.21
N LYS A 168 19.04 -3.50 14.37
CA LYS A 168 18.70 -2.08 14.29
C LYS A 168 18.20 -1.64 12.91
N THR A 169 18.60 -2.30 11.84
CA THR A 169 18.18 -1.89 10.48
C THR A 169 16.74 -2.31 10.17
N ARG A 170 16.08 -3.13 11.01
CA ARG A 170 14.74 -3.65 10.76
C ARG A 170 13.69 -2.73 11.36
N THR A 171 13.07 -1.90 10.52
CA THR A 171 12.09 -0.92 11.00
C THR A 171 10.76 -1.01 10.29
N PHE A 172 10.71 -1.20 8.97
CA PHE A 172 9.46 -1.11 8.20
C PHE A 172 8.94 -2.42 7.60
N GLU A 173 9.81 -3.34 7.18
CA GLU A 173 9.40 -4.60 6.54
C GLU A 173 9.71 -5.83 7.42
N PRO A 174 9.04 -6.03 8.57
CA PRO A 174 9.13 -7.30 9.26
C PRO A 174 8.37 -8.36 8.46
N ALA A 175 9.06 -9.06 7.57
CA ALA A 175 8.48 -10.18 6.84
C ALA A 175 8.62 -11.51 7.60
N ALA A 176 7.57 -12.34 7.53
CA ALA A 176 7.62 -13.75 7.91
C ALA A 176 7.87 -14.61 6.67
N PHE A 177 9.02 -15.28 6.65
CA PHE A 177 9.38 -16.23 5.59
C PHE A 177 9.13 -17.65 6.05
N ILE A 178 8.36 -18.41 5.28
CA ILE A 178 8.20 -19.85 5.48
C ILE A 178 8.99 -20.58 4.41
N LEU A 179 10.04 -21.26 4.83
CA LEU A 179 10.99 -21.93 3.95
C LEU A 179 10.99 -23.43 4.19
N ASP A 180 11.04 -24.22 3.12
CA ASP A 180 11.39 -25.64 3.20
C ASP A 180 12.84 -25.79 3.69
N LYS A 181 13.05 -26.63 4.69
CA LYS A 181 14.35 -26.80 5.34
C LYS A 181 15.36 -27.57 4.47
N ASN A 182 14.89 -28.38 3.53
CA ASN A 182 15.78 -29.19 2.69
C ASN A 182 16.24 -28.44 1.44
N THR A 183 15.32 -27.70 0.81
CA THR A 183 15.56 -27.03 -0.47
C THR A 183 15.71 -25.52 -0.36
N ASN A 184 15.34 -24.93 0.78
CA ASN A 184 15.15 -23.48 0.96
C ASN A 184 14.15 -22.88 -0.04
N ARG A 185 13.17 -23.68 -0.51
CA ARG A 185 12.04 -23.17 -1.28
C ARG A 185 11.16 -22.27 -0.40
N CYS A 186 10.79 -21.11 -0.92
CA CYS A 186 9.83 -20.23 -0.28
C CYS A 186 8.41 -20.78 -0.49
N ILE A 187 7.72 -21.09 0.62
CA ILE A 187 6.37 -21.65 0.63
C ILE A 187 5.34 -20.56 0.91
N TYR A 188 5.71 -19.58 1.72
CA TYR A 188 4.81 -18.49 2.05
C TYR A 188 5.60 -17.26 2.46
N TYR A 189 5.06 -16.12 2.06
CA TYR A 189 5.59 -14.80 2.36
C TYR A 189 4.44 -13.92 2.82
N GLN A 190 4.62 -13.25 3.96
CA GLN A 190 3.70 -12.26 4.44
C GLN A 190 4.44 -11.15 5.18
N ASP A 191 4.09 -9.91 4.86
CA ASP A 191 4.52 -8.74 5.63
C ASP A 191 3.74 -8.65 6.93
N LEU A 192 4.43 -8.44 8.03
CA LEU A 192 3.83 -8.21 9.34
C LEU A 192 3.63 -6.71 9.55
N PRO A 193 2.56 -6.31 10.25
CA PRO A 193 2.42 -4.94 10.71
C PRO A 193 3.56 -4.60 11.67
N LEU A 194 3.95 -3.32 11.72
CA LEU A 194 5.00 -2.85 12.61
C LEU A 194 4.64 -3.14 14.07
N ILE A 195 5.68 -3.39 14.88
CA ILE A 195 5.58 -3.61 16.34
C ILE A 195 4.88 -2.43 17.06
N SER A 196 4.90 -1.24 16.45
CA SER A 196 4.24 -0.06 16.97
C SER A 196 2.75 0.05 16.68
N SER A 197 2.23 -0.69 15.69
CA SER A 197 0.79 -0.70 15.44
C SER A 197 0.08 -1.45 16.58
N GLN A 198 -1.08 -0.94 17.01
CA GLN A 198 -1.88 -1.60 18.05
C GLN A 198 -2.58 -2.87 17.52
N GLU A 199 -2.52 -3.09 16.21
CA GLU A 199 -3.02 -4.29 15.56
C GLU A 199 -2.16 -5.51 15.91
N LYS A 200 -2.84 -6.61 16.23
CA LYS A 200 -2.17 -7.88 16.45
C LYS A 200 -1.82 -8.48 15.10
N GLY A 201 -0.54 -8.41 14.73
CA GLY A 201 -0.01 -9.16 13.59
C GLY A 201 -0.30 -10.66 13.76
N ALA A 202 -1.14 -11.20 12.88
CA ALA A 202 -1.41 -12.62 12.77
C ALA A 202 -0.91 -13.11 11.41
N VAL A 203 -0.15 -14.21 11.41
CA VAL A 203 0.19 -14.92 10.18
C VAL A 203 -0.87 -15.97 9.96
N GLN A 204 -1.60 -15.86 8.85
CA GLN A 204 -2.54 -16.88 8.40
C GLN A 204 -1.85 -17.69 7.31
N ILE A 205 -1.93 -19.01 7.44
CA ILE A 205 -1.25 -19.94 6.53
C ILE A 205 -2.30 -20.93 6.06
N ASP A 206 -2.46 -21.01 4.75
CA ASP A 206 -3.35 -22.00 4.14
C ASP A 206 -2.70 -23.39 4.24
N PRO A 207 -3.40 -24.39 4.80
CA PRO A 207 -2.83 -25.72 5.01
C PRO A 207 -2.51 -26.43 3.69
N GLU A 208 -3.17 -26.07 2.59
CA GLU A 208 -2.97 -26.67 1.26
C GLU A 208 -1.52 -26.48 0.76
N LEU A 209 -0.89 -25.35 1.09
CA LEU A 209 0.51 -25.07 0.74
C LEU A 209 1.49 -25.99 1.49
N LEU A 210 1.08 -26.54 2.64
CA LEU A 210 1.90 -27.37 3.52
C LEU A 210 1.80 -28.87 3.20
N ASP A 211 0.76 -29.30 2.49
CA ASP A 211 0.54 -30.73 2.18
C ASP A 211 1.70 -31.37 1.40
N SER A 212 2.44 -30.56 0.63
CA SER A 212 3.58 -31.03 -0.17
C SER A 212 4.93 -31.06 0.57
N VAL A 213 5.00 -30.52 1.80
CA VAL A 213 6.26 -30.28 2.51
C VAL A 213 6.30 -31.01 3.85
N ASP A 214 7.28 -31.89 4.01
CA ASP A 214 7.47 -32.64 5.26
C ASP A 214 8.04 -31.78 6.41
N GLU A 215 9.06 -30.96 6.12
CA GLU A 215 9.74 -30.12 7.11
C GLU A 215 9.86 -28.67 6.62
N PHE A 216 9.13 -27.75 7.25
CA PHE A 216 9.24 -26.32 7.00
C PHE A 216 9.75 -25.57 8.23
N SER A 217 10.34 -24.40 7.98
CA SER A 217 10.84 -23.48 9.00
C SER A 217 10.18 -22.11 8.83
N ILE A 218 9.63 -21.57 9.91
CA ILE A 218 9.09 -20.21 9.95
C ILE A 218 10.19 -19.32 10.51
N ARG A 219 10.66 -18.37 9.70
CA ARG A 219 11.78 -17.50 10.00
C ARG A 219 11.35 -16.04 9.94
N ASN A 220 11.56 -15.33 11.04
CA ASN A 220 11.34 -13.89 11.17
C ASN A 220 12.67 -13.15 11.35
N ASP A 221 13.81 -13.83 11.22
CA ASP A 221 15.16 -13.32 11.46
C ASP A 221 15.87 -12.91 10.15
N LEU A 222 15.17 -12.98 9.02
CA LEU A 222 15.71 -12.69 7.71
C LEU A 222 15.42 -11.23 7.30
N ILE A 223 16.44 -10.54 6.77
CA ILE A 223 16.30 -9.22 6.15
C ILE A 223 16.28 -9.39 4.63
N ASP A 224 15.31 -8.75 3.98
CA ASP A 224 15.20 -8.76 2.53
C ASP A 224 16.13 -7.73 1.88
N CYS A 225 17.04 -8.21 1.06
CA CYS A 225 18.01 -7.38 0.34
C CYS A 225 17.47 -6.90 -1.01
N ARG A 226 16.34 -7.42 -1.50
CA ARG A 226 15.82 -7.25 -2.89
C ARG A 226 16.94 -7.33 -3.93
N ILE A 227 17.77 -8.36 -3.76
CA ILE A 227 18.73 -8.83 -4.75
C ILE A 227 18.18 -10.18 -5.18
N ASP A 228 17.63 -10.24 -6.39
CA ASP A 228 17.05 -11.47 -6.92
C ASP A 228 17.76 -11.87 -8.20
N ILE A 229 18.02 -13.17 -8.34
CA ILE A 229 18.45 -13.75 -9.61
C ILE A 229 17.21 -14.36 -10.25
N CYS A 230 16.81 -13.80 -11.38
CA CYS A 230 15.59 -14.14 -12.08
C CYS A 230 15.90 -14.87 -13.39
N THR A 231 15.07 -15.86 -13.70
CA THR A 231 15.02 -16.45 -15.04
C THR A 231 14.28 -15.51 -16.01
N PRO A 232 14.48 -15.66 -17.33
CA PRO A 232 13.77 -14.86 -18.33
C PRO A 232 12.25 -15.10 -18.38
N HIS A 233 11.72 -16.00 -17.55
CA HIS A 233 10.28 -16.24 -17.41
C HIS A 233 9.57 -15.19 -16.53
N VAL A 234 10.30 -14.43 -15.71
CA VAL A 234 9.70 -13.44 -14.81
C VAL A 234 8.99 -12.31 -15.56
N PRO A 235 9.60 -11.62 -16.54
CA PRO A 235 8.94 -10.49 -17.21
C PRO A 235 7.63 -10.87 -17.92
N PRO A 236 7.53 -12.00 -18.65
CA PRO A 236 6.26 -12.46 -19.21
C PRO A 236 5.16 -12.73 -18.17
N ILE A 237 5.50 -13.22 -16.97
CA ILE A 237 4.51 -13.42 -15.89
C ILE A 237 3.95 -12.08 -15.43
N PHE A 238 4.79 -11.05 -15.33
CA PHE A 238 4.33 -9.69 -15.03
C PHE A 238 3.46 -9.10 -16.16
N GLN A 239 3.68 -9.52 -17.40
CA GLN A 239 2.88 -9.10 -18.55
C GLN A 239 1.50 -9.78 -18.58
N ASP A 240 1.42 -11.06 -18.18
CA ASP A 240 0.16 -11.80 -18.10
C ASP A 240 -0.69 -11.36 -16.88
N ASN A 241 -0.03 -11.03 -15.76
CA ASN A 241 -0.67 -10.61 -14.51
C ASN A 241 -0.51 -9.10 -14.27
N PHE A 242 -1.53 -8.33 -14.66
CA PHE A 242 -1.55 -6.87 -14.50
C PHE A 242 -1.62 -6.39 -13.04
N ASP A 243 -2.12 -7.25 -12.15
CA ASP A 243 -2.33 -6.93 -10.73
C ASP A 243 -1.02 -6.90 -9.93
N TYR A 244 0.06 -7.51 -10.42
CA TYR A 244 1.36 -7.49 -9.74
C TYR A 244 2.03 -6.12 -9.87
N GLN A 245 1.96 -5.31 -8.82
CA GLN A 245 2.60 -3.99 -8.75
C GLN A 245 3.92 -4.06 -7.97
N SER A 246 3.89 -4.73 -6.82
CA SER A 246 5.03 -4.93 -5.92
C SER A 246 5.64 -6.33 -6.09
N LEU A 247 6.96 -6.37 -5.96
CA LEU A 247 7.73 -7.59 -6.17
C LEU A 247 7.54 -8.65 -5.07
N ARG A 248 7.20 -8.26 -3.84
CA ARG A 248 7.10 -9.21 -2.72
C ARG A 248 5.66 -9.51 -2.35
N THR A 249 4.91 -8.49 -1.94
CA THR A 249 3.51 -8.63 -1.52
C THR A 249 2.64 -9.27 -2.58
N ASP A 250 2.85 -8.92 -3.85
CA ASP A 250 1.95 -9.32 -4.93
C ASP A 250 2.58 -10.45 -5.73
N PHE A 251 3.80 -10.26 -6.23
CA PHE A 251 4.45 -11.26 -7.09
C PHE A 251 4.87 -12.52 -6.34
N VAL A 252 5.62 -12.44 -5.23
CA VAL A 252 6.02 -13.66 -4.50
C VAL A 252 4.80 -14.37 -3.92
N ARG A 253 3.89 -13.64 -3.27
CA ARG A 253 2.66 -14.22 -2.73
C ARG A 253 1.78 -14.83 -3.84
N GLY A 254 1.57 -14.09 -4.92
CA GLY A 254 0.72 -14.50 -6.04
C GLY A 254 1.27 -15.68 -6.81
N VAL A 255 2.58 -15.75 -7.03
CA VAL A 255 3.21 -16.91 -7.71
C VAL A 255 3.10 -18.16 -6.86
N ILE A 256 3.24 -18.04 -5.53
CA ILE A 256 3.17 -19.20 -4.64
C ILE A 256 1.72 -19.65 -4.38
N SER A 257 0.76 -18.73 -4.30
CA SER A 257 -0.66 -19.07 -4.12
C SER A 257 -1.33 -19.56 -5.39
N SER A 258 -0.73 -19.31 -6.57
CA SER A 258 -1.33 -19.68 -7.85
C SER A 258 -1.00 -21.13 -8.23
N ASP A 259 -1.95 -22.03 -7.99
CA ASP A 259 -1.87 -23.44 -8.41
C ASP A 259 -1.69 -23.62 -9.93
N ILE A 260 -2.16 -22.67 -10.73
CA ILE A 260 -2.15 -22.75 -12.19
C ILE A 260 -0.74 -22.55 -12.76
N LEU A 261 0.06 -21.67 -12.14
CA LEU A 261 1.42 -21.40 -12.60
C LEU A 261 2.36 -22.56 -12.23
N GLY A 262 2.22 -23.10 -11.02
CA GLY A 262 3.01 -24.24 -10.52
C GLY A 262 4.52 -23.94 -10.44
N LYS A 263 4.89 -22.70 -10.14
CA LYS A 263 6.27 -22.21 -10.20
C LYS A 263 6.87 -22.01 -8.81
N ASN A 264 8.16 -22.27 -8.69
CA ASN A 264 8.87 -22.27 -7.42
C ASN A 264 9.86 -21.11 -7.32
N ILE A 265 9.92 -20.51 -6.13
CA ILE A 265 10.87 -19.47 -5.75
C ILE A 265 11.74 -20.00 -4.61
N TYR A 266 13.05 -19.76 -4.66
CA TYR A 266 14.00 -20.24 -3.66
C TYR A 266 14.64 -19.08 -2.93
N ALA A 267 14.99 -19.28 -1.67
CA ALA A 267 15.70 -18.32 -0.84
C ALA A 267 17.16 -18.76 -0.64
N TYR A 268 18.10 -17.89 -1.00
CA TYR A 268 19.50 -18.00 -0.65
C TYR A 268 19.76 -17.19 0.62
N ILE A 269 20.12 -17.90 1.69
CA ILE A 269 20.35 -17.31 3.00
C ILE A 269 21.85 -17.09 3.18
N THR A 270 22.25 -15.86 3.52
CA THR A 270 23.64 -15.46 3.72
C THR A 270 23.89 -14.88 5.10
N ASN A 271 25.13 -15.04 5.58
CA ASN A 271 25.62 -14.43 6.82
C ASN A 271 26.45 -13.16 6.55
N ASP A 272 26.70 -12.87 5.27
CA ASP A 272 27.39 -11.66 4.84
C ASP A 272 26.47 -10.44 5.00
N TYR A 273 27.06 -9.24 5.04
CA TYR A 273 26.31 -8.01 5.23
C TYR A 273 25.59 -7.64 3.93
N ALA A 274 24.28 -7.60 3.97
CA ALA A 274 23.48 -7.10 2.87
C ALA A 274 22.22 -6.43 3.40
N THR A 275 22.09 -5.15 3.09
CA THR A 275 21.00 -4.32 3.57
C THR A 275 20.61 -3.32 2.50
N ARG A 276 19.39 -2.77 2.63
CA ARG A 276 18.88 -1.72 1.76
C ARG A 276 18.53 -0.47 2.56
N VAL A 277 18.57 0.66 1.89
CA VAL A 277 18.15 1.94 2.45
C VAL A 277 16.65 2.19 2.19
N GLU A 278 15.80 1.80 3.14
CA GLU A 278 14.32 1.99 3.09
C GLU A 278 13.86 3.33 3.68
N SER A 279 14.39 3.64 4.86
CA SER A 279 13.96 4.73 5.73
C SER A 279 15.17 5.50 6.27
N TRP A 280 14.94 6.64 6.89
CA TRP A 280 15.97 7.42 7.56
C TRP A 280 16.69 6.63 8.68
N GLN A 281 15.97 5.74 9.36
CA GLN A 281 16.54 4.85 10.38
C GLN A 281 17.47 3.80 9.76
N SER A 282 17.05 3.19 8.64
CA SER A 282 17.92 2.28 7.89
C SER A 282 19.14 3.01 7.33
N TYR A 283 18.96 4.26 6.87
CA TYR A 283 20.05 5.09 6.37
C TYR A 283 21.08 5.41 7.47
N ASP A 284 20.62 5.74 8.68
CA ASP A 284 21.49 6.00 9.84
C ASP A 284 22.29 4.75 10.25
N THR A 285 21.59 3.62 10.36
CA THR A 285 22.20 2.34 10.76
C THR A 285 23.19 1.83 9.73
N ILE A 286 22.84 1.84 8.44
CA ILE A 286 23.73 1.44 7.34
C ILE A 286 24.94 2.37 7.25
N SER A 287 24.76 3.67 7.45
CA SER A 287 25.87 4.62 7.50
C SER A 287 26.87 4.29 8.62
N LYS A 288 26.37 3.96 9.80
CA LYS A 288 27.19 3.57 10.97
C LYS A 288 27.89 2.24 10.75
N ASP A 289 27.19 1.26 10.17
CA ASP A 289 27.74 -0.06 9.84
C ASP A 289 28.85 0.07 8.79
N PHE A 290 28.65 0.91 7.78
CA PHE A 290 29.62 1.16 6.73
C PHE A 290 30.91 1.82 7.29
N ILE A 291 30.79 2.85 8.13
CA ILE A 291 31.93 3.48 8.82
C ILE A 291 32.63 2.49 9.77
N GLY A 292 31.84 1.65 10.44
CA GLY A 292 32.28 0.59 11.32
C GLY A 292 33.06 -0.54 10.64
N ARG A 293 33.13 -0.56 9.30
CA ARG A 293 33.76 -1.59 8.46
C ARG A 293 33.03 -2.94 8.50
N TRP A 294 31.71 -2.95 8.72
CA TRP A 294 30.91 -4.17 8.63
C TRP A 294 30.81 -4.68 7.18
N CYS A 295 30.85 -3.77 6.20
CA CYS A 295 30.77 -4.09 4.76
C CYS A 295 32.11 -4.46 4.10
N TYR A 296 33.14 -4.88 4.85
CA TYR A 296 34.44 -5.20 4.27
C TYR A 296 34.31 -6.29 3.17
N PRO A 297 34.90 -6.14 1.96
CA PRO A 297 35.97 -5.20 1.58
C PRO A 297 35.52 -3.82 1.10
N LEU A 298 34.21 -3.55 1.00
CA LEU A 298 33.67 -2.24 0.61
C LEU A 298 33.84 -1.27 1.78
N VAL A 299 34.78 -0.34 1.66
CA VAL A 299 35.13 0.64 2.71
C VAL A 299 35.51 1.99 2.10
N LEU A 300 35.30 3.08 2.84
CA LEU A 300 35.60 4.45 2.39
C LEU A 300 37.04 4.63 1.87
N GLU A 301 38.02 4.01 2.54
CA GLU A 301 39.45 4.21 2.24
C GLU A 301 39.87 3.67 0.86
N ASN A 302 39.06 2.81 0.25
CA ASN A 302 39.32 2.31 -1.10
C ASN A 302 39.09 3.39 -2.17
N ASN A 303 38.46 4.53 -1.82
CA ASN A 303 38.20 5.66 -2.70
C ASN A 303 37.53 5.20 -4.00
N MET A 304 36.25 4.83 -3.89
CA MET A 304 35.44 4.31 -4.99
C MET A 304 35.41 5.27 -6.18
N GLN A 305 35.36 6.58 -5.91
CA GLN A 305 35.41 7.62 -6.92
C GLN A 305 36.83 8.18 -7.08
N TYR A 306 37.21 8.57 -8.30
CA TYR A 306 38.54 9.14 -8.58
C TYR A 306 38.83 10.43 -7.80
N ASP A 307 37.79 11.17 -7.44
CA ASP A 307 37.92 12.44 -6.70
C ASP A 307 38.11 12.23 -5.19
N GLN A 308 37.94 11.00 -4.69
CA GLN A 308 38.01 10.69 -3.26
C GLN A 308 39.43 10.40 -2.79
N THR A 309 39.76 10.91 -1.61
CA THR A 309 41.11 10.78 -1.02
C THR A 309 41.06 10.47 0.48
N TYR A 310 40.10 9.64 0.88
CA TYR A 310 39.95 9.21 2.26
C TYR A 310 41.16 8.42 2.75
N SER A 311 41.61 8.80 3.95
CA SER A 311 42.58 8.10 4.75
C SER A 311 41.94 7.66 6.06
N TYR A 312 42.32 6.48 6.55
CA TYR A 312 41.81 5.93 7.80
C TYR A 312 42.73 6.25 8.98
N GLU A 313 42.12 6.70 10.07
CA GLU A 313 42.73 6.88 11.38
C GLU A 313 42.09 5.96 12.43
N SER A 314 42.84 5.71 13.51
CA SER A 314 42.35 4.94 14.66
C SER A 314 41.04 5.51 15.22
N ARG A 315 40.18 4.61 15.70
CA ARG A 315 38.81 4.88 16.20
C ARG A 315 37.78 5.16 15.09
N HIS A 316 38.00 4.61 13.89
CA HIS A 316 37.09 4.74 12.74
C HIS A 316 36.89 6.20 12.33
N ILE A 317 37.99 6.93 12.19
CA ILE A 317 37.98 8.31 11.71
C ILE A 317 38.46 8.30 10.26
N TYR A 318 37.67 8.86 9.36
CA TYR A 318 37.98 9.00 7.94
C TYR A 318 38.19 10.48 7.60
N LYS A 319 39.29 10.80 6.93
CA LYS A 319 39.59 12.17 6.50
C LYS A 319 40.09 12.18 5.07
N GLU A 320 39.52 13.06 4.25
CA GLU A 320 40.10 13.39 2.95
C GLU A 320 41.27 14.37 3.08
N ASN A 321 41.95 14.60 1.96
CA ASN A 321 42.94 15.65 1.84
C ASN A 321 42.29 17.05 1.93
N ASN A 322 43.10 18.05 2.29
CA ASN A 322 42.68 19.47 2.40
C ASN A 322 41.63 19.78 3.48
N VAL A 323 41.49 18.92 4.49
CA VAL A 323 40.68 19.22 5.69
C VAL A 323 41.45 20.14 6.62
N VAL A 324 40.85 21.26 7.01
CA VAL A 324 41.44 22.22 7.96
C VAL A 324 40.75 22.07 9.31
N LEU A 325 41.48 21.55 10.29
CA LEU A 325 41.03 21.37 11.66
C LEU A 325 41.66 22.42 12.58
N ALA A 326 40.84 23.15 13.33
CA ALA A 326 41.34 24.03 14.39
C ALA A 326 41.93 23.24 15.57
N GLN A 327 42.89 23.84 16.29
CA GLN A 327 43.67 23.15 17.32
C GLN A 327 42.83 22.63 18.51
N SER A 328 41.75 23.33 18.86
CA SER A 328 40.89 23.00 20.00
C SER A 328 39.73 22.05 19.65
N CYS A 329 39.59 21.65 18.38
CA CYS A 329 38.55 20.73 17.90
C CYS A 329 38.75 19.31 18.44
N LYS A 330 37.65 18.65 18.82
CA LYS A 330 37.65 17.26 19.29
C LYS A 330 36.83 16.38 18.35
N ILE A 331 37.53 15.47 17.67
CA ILE A 331 36.93 14.47 16.81
C ILE A 331 36.76 13.17 17.61
N GLY A 332 35.51 12.75 17.73
CA GLY A 332 35.04 11.51 18.35
C GLY A 332 35.25 10.29 17.45
N LYS A 333 34.63 9.18 17.83
CA LYS A 333 34.72 7.91 17.08
C LYS A 333 33.73 7.93 15.91
N CYS A 334 33.99 7.07 14.92
CA CYS A 334 33.07 6.82 13.80
C CYS A 334 32.68 8.10 13.06
N THR A 335 33.67 8.89 12.64
CA THR A 335 33.44 10.17 11.94
C THR A 335 34.08 10.14 10.57
N ALA A 336 33.42 10.75 9.59
CA ALA A 336 33.96 10.93 8.24
C ALA A 336 33.93 12.40 7.87
N ILE A 337 35.05 12.93 7.34
CA ILE A 337 35.19 14.35 6.97
C ILE A 337 35.63 14.45 5.51
N GLY A 338 34.80 15.08 4.69
CA GLY A 338 35.07 15.37 3.28
C GLY A 338 36.11 16.48 3.08
N SER A 339 36.68 16.51 1.88
CA SER A 339 37.73 17.42 1.45
C SER A 339 37.27 18.88 1.41
N GLY A 340 38.21 19.81 1.62
CA GLY A 340 37.94 21.24 1.60
C GLY A 340 37.14 21.77 2.79
N THR A 341 36.74 20.89 3.72
CA THR A 341 35.99 21.25 4.92
C THR A 341 36.86 21.97 5.95
N ARG A 342 36.30 23.03 6.54
CA ARG A 342 36.95 23.84 7.58
C ARG A 342 36.17 23.74 8.87
N ILE A 343 36.85 23.41 9.95
CA ILE A 343 36.26 23.19 11.27
C ILE A 343 36.85 24.16 12.28
N GLY A 344 35.99 24.99 12.87
CA GLY A 344 36.34 26.03 13.84
C GLY A 344 36.74 25.52 15.22
N GLU A 345 37.16 26.45 16.07
CA GLU A 345 37.62 26.19 17.43
C GLU A 345 36.48 25.71 18.36
N GLY A 346 36.83 24.89 19.36
CA GLY A 346 35.91 24.43 20.40
C GLY A 346 34.84 23.44 19.94
N THR A 347 34.87 23.02 18.67
CA THR A 347 33.89 22.10 18.08
C THR A 347 34.08 20.66 18.55
N LYS A 348 32.96 19.93 18.68
CA LYS A 348 32.93 18.51 19.06
C LYS A 348 32.09 17.74 18.05
N ILE A 349 32.66 16.71 17.45
CA ILE A 349 32.00 15.90 16.43
C ILE A 349 32.06 14.45 16.85
N GLU A 350 30.94 13.76 16.91
CA GLU A 350 30.86 12.34 17.30
C GLU A 350 29.85 11.60 16.43
N ASN A 351 30.23 10.39 15.97
CA ASN A 351 29.38 9.49 15.17
C ASN A 351 28.66 10.17 13.99
N SER A 352 29.34 11.10 13.32
CA SER A 352 28.73 11.99 12.31
C SER A 352 29.53 12.00 11.03
N ILE A 353 28.82 12.17 9.91
CA ILE A 353 29.39 12.25 8.56
C ILE A 353 29.30 13.70 8.09
N ILE A 354 30.42 14.24 7.66
CA ILE A 354 30.52 15.60 7.12
C ILE A 354 30.96 15.51 5.67
N GLY A 355 30.19 16.17 4.81
CA GLY A 355 30.42 16.33 3.39
C GLY A 355 31.66 17.15 3.03
N ARG A 356 31.78 17.40 1.75
CA ARG A 356 32.85 18.18 1.13
C ARG A 356 32.53 19.66 1.15
N ASN A 357 33.56 20.49 1.26
CA ASN A 357 33.49 21.95 1.25
C ASN A 357 32.56 22.56 2.31
N CYS A 358 32.34 21.86 3.42
CA CYS A 358 31.52 22.37 4.51
C CYS A 358 32.30 23.43 5.32
N ARG A 359 31.58 24.42 5.86
CA ARG A 359 32.14 25.44 6.75
C ARG A 359 31.47 25.33 8.11
N ILE A 360 32.18 24.74 9.06
CA ILE A 360 31.75 24.55 10.43
C ILE A 360 32.44 25.63 11.26
N SER A 361 31.66 26.56 11.81
CA SER A 361 32.16 27.70 12.60
C SER A 361 32.55 27.27 14.03
N GLU A 362 32.59 28.18 15.01
CA GLU A 362 33.15 27.92 16.34
C GLU A 362 32.09 27.43 17.36
N GLY A 363 32.52 26.61 18.32
CA GLY A 363 31.68 26.20 19.45
C GLY A 363 30.56 25.20 19.15
N ILE A 364 30.57 24.55 17.98
CA ILE A 364 29.48 23.66 17.52
C ILE A 364 29.61 22.26 18.12
N THR A 365 28.49 21.65 18.50
CA THR A 365 28.41 20.23 18.89
C THR A 365 27.57 19.46 17.88
N ILE A 366 28.16 18.45 17.23
CA ILE A 366 27.53 17.59 16.23
C ILE A 366 27.57 16.15 16.73
N LYS A 367 26.41 15.50 16.83
CA LYS A 367 26.26 14.12 17.26
C LYS A 367 25.30 13.35 16.36
N ASP A 368 25.68 12.13 15.99
CA ASP A 368 24.82 11.20 15.23
C ASP A 368 24.13 11.84 14.01
N SER A 369 24.82 12.78 13.34
CA SER A 369 24.22 13.62 12.30
C SER A 369 24.92 13.49 10.96
N PHE A 370 24.17 13.75 9.90
CA PHE A 370 24.64 13.67 8.52
C PHE A 370 24.59 15.05 7.89
N ILE A 371 25.76 15.61 7.60
CA ILE A 371 25.90 16.91 6.94
C ILE A 371 26.42 16.64 5.54
N TRP A 372 25.67 17.03 4.53
CA TRP A 372 26.05 16.88 3.13
C TRP A 372 26.92 18.04 2.64
N ASP A 373 27.25 17.99 1.34
CA ASP A 373 28.23 18.89 0.74
C ASP A 373 27.82 20.37 0.78
N ASN A 374 28.79 21.27 0.81
CA ASN A 374 28.63 22.73 0.74
C ASN A 374 27.76 23.35 1.85
N SER A 375 27.47 22.64 2.94
CA SER A 375 26.70 23.19 4.05
C SER A 375 27.53 24.15 4.91
N VAL A 376 26.88 25.21 5.40
CA VAL A 376 27.50 26.23 6.27
C VAL A 376 26.76 26.23 7.60
N ILE A 377 27.50 26.05 8.70
CA ILE A 377 26.96 26.00 10.05
C ILE A 377 27.54 27.15 10.88
N GLY A 378 26.66 28.03 11.36
CA GLY A 378 27.00 29.18 12.20
C GLY A 378 27.43 28.82 13.63
N ASP A 379 27.89 29.84 14.35
CA ASP A 379 28.54 29.68 15.66
C ASP A 379 27.58 29.18 16.74
N ASN A 380 28.11 28.43 17.71
CA ASN A 380 27.40 27.95 18.92
C ASN A 380 26.10 27.17 18.66
N SER A 381 26.00 26.51 17.50
CA SER A 381 24.86 25.66 17.16
C SER A 381 25.03 24.23 17.67
N THR A 382 23.92 23.55 17.96
CA THR A 382 23.92 22.14 18.38
C THR A 382 23.09 21.31 17.42
N ILE A 383 23.67 20.24 16.90
CA ILE A 383 23.03 19.34 15.95
C ILE A 383 23.07 17.93 16.52
N ASP A 384 21.90 17.35 16.75
CA ASP A 384 21.73 16.02 17.30
C ASP A 384 20.77 15.23 16.40
N HIS A 385 21.19 14.03 15.97
CA HIS A 385 20.40 13.12 15.13
C HIS A 385 19.63 13.86 14.02
N SER A 386 20.33 14.63 13.19
CA SER A 386 19.71 15.45 12.13
C SER A 386 20.42 15.28 10.79
N ILE A 387 19.68 15.51 9.70
CA ILE A 387 20.19 15.50 8.33
C ILE A 387 20.17 16.92 7.78
N VAL A 388 21.33 17.39 7.31
CA VAL A 388 21.51 18.70 6.72
C VAL A 388 21.93 18.51 5.26
N ALA A 389 21.03 18.78 4.33
CA ALA A 389 21.27 18.56 2.92
C ALA A 389 22.22 19.59 2.28
N THR A 390 22.54 19.35 1.01
CA THR A 390 23.52 20.13 0.24
C THR A 390 23.11 21.59 0.15
N GLY A 391 24.06 22.49 0.39
CA GLY A 391 23.85 23.94 0.24
C GLY A 391 23.10 24.61 1.39
N ALA A 392 22.63 23.84 2.39
CA ALA A 392 21.93 24.39 3.54
C ALA A 392 22.83 25.31 4.39
N LYS A 393 22.24 26.40 4.90
CA LYS A 393 22.92 27.42 5.70
C LYS A 393 22.21 27.60 7.04
N LEU A 394 22.88 27.22 8.11
CA LEU A 394 22.41 27.42 9.48
C LEU A 394 23.05 28.68 10.06
N GLY A 395 22.23 29.55 10.64
CA GLY A 395 22.66 30.69 11.43
C GLY A 395 23.40 30.28 12.72
N SER A 396 23.71 31.29 13.52
CA SER A 396 24.33 31.15 14.83
C SER A 396 23.28 30.87 15.91
N ASN A 397 23.66 30.14 16.96
CA ASN A 397 22.79 29.73 18.06
C ASN A 397 21.56 28.93 17.62
N VAL A 398 21.71 28.06 16.61
CA VAL A 398 20.62 27.19 16.13
C VAL A 398 20.67 25.85 16.86
N THR A 399 19.52 25.37 17.34
CA THR A 399 19.40 24.06 17.99
C THR A 399 18.54 23.15 17.13
N LEU A 400 19.17 22.12 16.55
CA LEU A 400 18.48 21.03 15.85
C LEU A 400 18.33 19.86 16.81
N ARG A 401 17.09 19.47 17.05
CA ARG A 401 16.73 18.29 17.84
C ARG A 401 16.70 17.03 16.96
N ASP A 402 16.50 15.89 17.61
CA ASP A 402 16.40 14.58 16.96
C ASP A 402 15.33 14.53 15.87
N GLY A 403 15.64 13.88 14.76
CA GLY A 403 14.71 13.66 13.65
C GLY A 403 14.53 14.86 12.71
N CYS A 404 15.31 15.94 12.87
CA CYS A 404 15.20 17.08 11.97
C CYS A 404 15.84 16.79 10.60
N ILE A 405 15.08 17.01 9.53
CA ILE A 405 15.52 16.86 8.14
C ILE A 405 15.45 18.22 7.46
N ILE A 406 16.61 18.72 7.04
CA ILE A 406 16.77 20.02 6.38
C ILE A 406 17.07 19.78 4.92
N GLY A 407 16.18 20.27 4.06
CA GLY A 407 16.19 20.17 2.60
C GLY A 407 17.34 20.91 1.93
N PHE A 408 17.44 20.73 0.61
CA PHE A 408 18.46 21.38 -0.21
C PHE A 408 18.31 22.90 -0.20
N ASP A 409 19.43 23.62 -0.09
CA ASP A 409 19.49 25.09 -0.12
C ASP A 409 18.61 25.82 0.91
N VAL A 410 18.18 25.15 1.98
CA VAL A 410 17.42 25.74 3.08
C VAL A 410 18.29 26.69 3.90
N VAL A 411 17.75 27.84 4.27
CA VAL A 411 18.42 28.85 5.10
C VAL A 411 17.64 29.03 6.39
N ILE A 412 18.32 28.85 7.52
CA ILE A 412 17.74 29.01 8.86
C ILE A 412 18.42 30.19 9.54
N ASP A 413 17.63 31.15 10.03
CA ASP A 413 18.15 32.34 10.69
C ASP A 413 18.74 32.02 12.08
N ASN A 414 19.30 33.04 12.73
CA ASN A 414 19.99 32.92 13.99
C ASN A 414 19.02 32.75 15.17
N GLY A 415 19.38 31.93 16.15
CA GLY A 415 18.64 31.77 17.41
C GLY A 415 17.38 30.90 17.31
N MET A 416 17.24 30.10 16.27
CA MET A 416 16.08 29.24 16.05
C MET A 416 16.24 27.87 16.74
N ASP A 417 15.15 27.36 17.30
CA ASP A 417 15.07 26.05 17.93
C ASP A 417 14.05 25.19 17.18
N ILE A 418 14.53 24.16 16.49
CA ILE A 418 13.69 23.33 15.61
C ILE A 418 13.17 22.13 16.42
N PRO A 419 11.85 21.89 16.44
CA PRO A 419 11.29 20.77 17.18
C PRO A 419 11.61 19.43 16.53
N ILE A 420 11.51 18.38 17.35
CA ILE A 420 11.80 16.99 16.97
C ILE A 420 10.96 16.58 15.75
N GLY A 421 11.58 15.90 14.79
CA GLY A 421 10.88 15.34 13.61
C GLY A 421 10.48 16.36 12.54
N SER A 422 10.96 17.61 12.61
CA SER A 422 10.61 18.63 11.62
C SER A 422 11.28 18.37 10.26
N LYS A 423 10.50 18.43 9.18
CA LYS A 423 10.99 18.32 7.79
C LYS A 423 10.86 19.67 7.10
N ILE A 424 11.97 20.24 6.65
CA ILE A 424 11.98 21.56 6.02
C ILE A 424 12.46 21.41 4.57
N SER A 425 11.70 21.94 3.62
CA SER A 425 12.02 21.95 2.18
C SER A 425 12.25 23.38 1.69
N SER A 426 13.04 23.57 0.63
CA SER A 426 13.19 24.90 0.01
C SER A 426 12.01 25.30 -0.85
N LYS A 427 11.31 24.32 -1.46
CA LYS A 427 10.10 24.52 -2.26
C LYS A 427 8.89 23.97 -1.52
N PRO A 428 7.70 24.59 -1.66
CA PRO A 428 6.47 23.98 -1.20
C PRO A 428 6.22 22.73 -2.04
N VAL A 429 6.28 21.56 -1.41
CA VAL A 429 5.88 20.30 -2.04
C VAL A 429 4.44 20.07 -1.63
N LYS A 430 3.49 20.31 -2.56
CA LYS A 430 2.10 19.87 -2.36
C LYS A 430 2.07 18.35 -2.45
N SER A 431 1.44 17.69 -1.48
CA SER A 431 1.19 16.24 -1.54
C SER A 431 0.40 15.93 -2.81
N LEU A 432 0.81 14.91 -3.56
CA LEU A 432 0.15 14.50 -4.81
C LEU A 432 -1.08 13.65 -4.45
N GLY A 433 -2.11 14.30 -3.90
CA GLY A 433 -3.43 13.72 -3.59
C GLY A 433 -4.40 13.88 -4.77
N SER A 434 -5.20 12.84 -4.99
CA SER A 434 -6.10 12.60 -6.12
C SER A 434 -7.14 13.70 -6.38
N SER A 435 -6.99 14.46 -7.47
CA SER A 435 -8.08 14.75 -8.41
C SER A 435 -7.56 15.55 -9.62
N THR A 436 -7.71 14.94 -10.80
CA THR A 436 -8.03 15.58 -12.09
C THR A 436 -7.09 16.69 -12.63
N PHE A 437 -6.64 16.45 -13.86
CA PHE A 437 -6.20 17.47 -14.81
C PHE A 437 -7.00 18.78 -14.65
N ASP A 438 -6.36 19.84 -14.15
CA ASP A 438 -6.63 21.19 -14.61
C ASP A 438 -5.37 22.05 -14.48
N LEU A 439 -4.89 22.48 -15.65
CA LEU A 439 -3.91 23.54 -15.81
C LEU A 439 -4.67 24.87 -15.74
N GLU A 440 -5.00 25.36 -14.55
CA GLU A 440 -5.28 26.79 -14.34
C GLU A 440 -4.61 27.25 -13.05
N GLU A 441 -3.59 28.11 -13.20
CA GLU A 441 -3.04 28.94 -12.13
C GLU A 441 -4.16 29.87 -11.63
N GLU A 442 -4.71 29.64 -10.44
CA GLU A 442 -5.45 30.67 -9.69
C GLU A 442 -5.09 30.68 -8.20
N ASP A 443 -5.03 31.90 -7.69
CA ASP A 443 -4.40 32.37 -6.45
C ASP A 443 -5.12 31.94 -5.15
N GLU A 444 -4.47 31.14 -4.29
CA GLU A 444 -4.77 31.03 -2.84
C GLU A 444 -3.48 30.73 -2.03
N ASP A 445 -2.58 31.72 -1.89
CA ASP A 445 -1.26 31.57 -1.22
C ASP A 445 -1.14 32.32 0.15
N GLU A 446 -2.25 32.73 0.80
CA GLU A 446 -2.13 33.62 1.99
C GLU A 446 -2.02 32.92 3.37
N GLU A 447 -2.48 31.68 3.57
CA GLU A 447 -2.46 31.06 4.92
C GLU A 447 -1.19 30.23 5.25
N VAL A 448 -0.58 29.56 4.27
CA VAL A 448 0.60 28.67 4.49
C VAL A 448 1.90 29.46 4.76
N ASN A 449 1.93 30.73 4.37
CA ASN A 449 3.13 31.59 4.46
C ASN A 449 3.45 32.09 5.88
N THR A 450 2.54 31.99 6.85
CA THR A 450 2.77 32.55 8.19
C THR A 450 3.54 31.60 9.12
N LEU A 451 3.21 30.31 9.13
CA LEU A 451 3.89 29.29 9.97
C LEU A 451 5.36 29.05 9.58
N SER A 452 5.70 29.15 8.30
CA SER A 452 7.08 28.94 7.83
C SER A 452 8.03 30.03 8.35
N THR A 453 7.60 31.29 8.37
CA THR A 453 8.44 32.41 8.85
C THR A 453 8.73 32.35 10.36
N GLU A 454 7.84 31.74 11.16
CA GLU A 454 8.06 31.52 12.60
C GLU A 454 9.10 30.44 12.88
N LEU A 455 9.25 29.45 12.00
CA LEU A 455 10.16 28.30 12.20
C LEU A 455 11.57 28.56 11.64
N VAL A 456 11.70 29.21 10.47
CA VAL A 456 13.00 29.49 9.84
C VAL A 456 13.53 30.90 10.12
N GLY A 457 12.71 31.80 10.65
CA GLY A 457 13.05 33.19 10.97
C GLY A 457 12.78 34.15 9.81
N GLN A 458 12.86 35.46 10.08
CA GLN A 458 12.47 36.54 9.14
C GLN A 458 13.27 36.56 7.82
N ASN A 459 14.52 36.09 7.85
CA ASN A 459 15.36 35.96 6.65
C ASN A 459 15.56 34.51 6.20
N GLY A 460 14.86 33.58 6.84
CA GLY A 460 14.94 32.16 6.52
C GLY A 460 14.23 31.84 5.21
N VAL A 461 14.72 30.82 4.52
CA VAL A 461 14.10 30.25 3.31
C VAL A 461 13.87 28.78 3.60
N GLY A 462 12.61 28.42 3.85
CA GLY A 462 12.21 27.04 4.06
C GLY A 462 10.73 26.93 4.39
N TYR A 463 10.06 25.93 3.80
CA TYR A 463 8.69 25.55 4.06
C TYR A 463 8.68 24.29 4.91
N LEU A 464 7.86 24.27 5.94
CA LEU A 464 7.61 23.04 6.69
C LEU A 464 6.85 22.09 5.77
N TYR A 465 7.39 20.90 5.58
CA TYR A 465 6.69 19.81 4.92
C TYR A 465 5.87 19.09 5.99
N ASP A 466 4.58 19.39 6.03
CA ASP A 466 3.62 18.58 6.78
C ASP A 466 3.20 17.42 5.87
N SER A 467 3.52 16.20 6.28
CA SER A 467 2.94 15.03 5.62
C SER A 467 1.52 14.90 6.17
N ASP A 468 0.58 15.66 5.63
CA ASP A 468 -0.83 15.46 5.94
C ASP A 468 -1.18 14.00 5.62
N ALA A 469 -1.61 13.29 6.65
CA ALA A 469 -2.20 11.98 6.57
C ALA A 469 -3.50 12.08 5.74
N SER A 470 -3.48 11.59 4.49
CA SER A 470 -4.70 11.21 3.76
C SER A 470 -4.35 10.47 2.48
N ASP A 471 -5.22 9.52 2.14
CA ASP A 471 -5.24 8.60 1.00
C ASP A 471 -4.32 7.38 1.03
N ASP A 472 -4.38 6.61 2.11
CA ASP A 472 -4.63 5.16 2.03
C ASP A 472 -5.22 4.67 3.38
N GLU A 473 -6.54 4.54 3.40
CA GLU A 473 -7.42 3.83 4.35
C GLU A 473 -7.32 4.16 5.87
N GLU A 474 -8.48 4.15 6.54
CA GLU A 474 -8.79 4.77 7.84
C GLU A 474 -8.01 4.30 9.10
N GLU A 475 -6.87 3.60 9.00
CA GLU A 475 -6.21 2.99 10.19
C GLU A 475 -4.74 3.41 10.47
N SER A 476 -4.11 4.29 9.67
CA SER A 476 -2.66 4.57 9.78
C SER A 476 -2.23 5.82 10.60
N TYR A 477 -3.04 6.33 11.53
CA TYR A 477 -2.68 7.53 12.31
C TYR A 477 -1.46 7.37 13.23
N GLY A 478 -1.01 6.13 13.52
CA GLY A 478 0.13 5.85 14.41
C GLY A 478 1.46 5.53 13.72
N ILE A 479 1.46 5.15 12.44
CA ILE A 479 2.65 4.60 11.77
C ILE A 479 3.57 5.73 11.23
N HIS A 480 2.99 6.80 10.70
CA HIS A 480 3.75 7.91 10.10
C HIS A 480 4.53 8.75 11.12
N THR A 481 4.04 8.88 12.36
CA THR A 481 4.73 9.67 13.40
C THR A 481 6.00 8.99 13.94
N ILE A 482 6.14 7.67 13.77
CA ILE A 482 7.32 6.89 14.22
C ILE A 482 8.27 6.62 13.06
N SER A 483 7.76 6.55 11.82
CA SER A 483 8.54 6.50 10.58
C SER A 483 9.49 7.69 10.39
N ASN A 484 9.16 8.82 11.04
CA ASN A 484 9.84 10.10 10.84
C ASN A 484 10.91 10.43 11.91
N ARG A 485 11.27 9.49 12.80
CA ARG A 485 12.32 9.71 13.83
C ARG A 485 13.62 9.01 13.45
N LEU A 486 14.76 9.67 13.65
CA LEU A 486 16.09 9.11 13.38
C LEU A 486 16.57 8.18 14.51
N ALA A 487 16.21 8.43 15.77
CA ALA A 487 16.60 7.60 16.91
C ALA A 487 15.69 6.39 17.14
N HIS A 488 16.29 5.23 17.43
CA HIS A 488 15.60 4.05 17.96
C HIS A 488 15.20 4.28 19.42
N GLN A 489 13.94 4.62 19.67
CA GLN A 489 13.42 4.67 21.04
C GLN A 489 12.95 3.28 21.47
N LEU A 490 13.91 2.47 21.93
CA LEU A 490 13.70 1.09 22.42
C LEU A 490 12.74 1.01 23.62
N GLU A 491 12.45 2.14 24.29
CA GLU A 491 11.57 2.24 25.46
C GLU A 491 10.07 2.11 25.13
N GLU A 492 9.65 2.28 23.86
CA GLU A 492 8.26 2.09 23.43
C GLU A 492 7.96 0.66 22.92
N LEU A 493 8.95 -0.24 22.96
CA LEU A 493 8.73 -1.67 22.72
C LEU A 493 7.89 -2.23 23.87
N TYR A 494 6.57 -2.31 23.66
CA TYR A 494 5.69 -3.15 24.46
C TYR A 494 6.21 -4.59 24.37
N MET A 495 7.01 -4.98 25.37
CA MET A 495 7.23 -6.38 25.72
C MET A 495 5.89 -6.97 26.12
N SER A 496 5.10 -7.38 25.14
CA SER A 496 3.91 -8.17 25.38
C SER A 496 4.36 -9.62 25.59
N ASP A 497 4.29 -10.04 26.85
CA ASP A 497 4.50 -11.42 27.32
C ASP A 497 3.32 -12.34 26.90
N ALA A 498 2.69 -12.05 25.76
CA ALA A 498 1.46 -12.70 25.33
C ALA A 498 1.79 -13.88 24.43
N SER A 499 1.86 -15.04 25.07
CA SER A 499 1.99 -16.36 24.45
C SER A 499 1.07 -16.56 23.25
N ILE A 500 1.60 -17.25 22.23
CA ILE A 500 0.89 -17.92 21.14
C ILE A 500 -0.43 -18.48 21.69
N SER A 501 -1.54 -17.85 21.31
CA SER A 501 -2.88 -18.38 21.54
C SER A 501 -3.62 -18.33 20.22
N SER A 502 -3.94 -19.52 19.70
CA SER A 502 -4.89 -19.74 18.61
C SER A 502 -6.25 -19.22 19.05
N ILE A 503 -6.65 -18.03 18.57
CA ILE A 503 -7.93 -17.41 18.90
C ILE A 503 -8.99 -17.96 17.95
N THR A 504 -9.70 -18.99 18.39
CA THR A 504 -11.05 -19.31 17.92
C THR A 504 -12.04 -18.62 18.85
N LYS A 505 -12.71 -17.54 18.41
CA LYS A 505 -13.72 -16.82 19.20
C LYS A 505 -15.11 -17.04 18.61
N ARG A 506 -15.89 -17.96 19.19
CA ARG A 506 -17.35 -18.04 19.03
C ARG A 506 -18.06 -17.28 20.14
N LYS A 507 -19.04 -16.43 19.80
CA LYS A 507 -20.04 -15.86 20.73
C LYS A 507 -21.43 -16.31 20.29
N LYS A 508 -21.99 -17.36 20.92
CA LYS A 508 -23.42 -17.69 20.80
C LYS A 508 -24.27 -16.89 21.81
N LYS A 509 -25.33 -16.23 21.33
CA LYS A 509 -26.47 -15.79 22.14
C LYS A 509 -27.65 -16.73 21.92
N LYS A 510 -28.14 -17.32 23.01
CA LYS A 510 -29.29 -18.24 23.06
C LYS A 510 -30.62 -17.52 22.78
N ARG A 511 -31.49 -18.15 22.00
CA ARG A 511 -32.95 -18.02 22.14
C ARG A 511 -33.54 -19.34 22.65
N THR A 512 -34.48 -19.22 23.59
CA THR A 512 -35.34 -20.26 24.16
C THR A 512 -36.46 -20.59 23.15
N MET A 513 -36.83 -21.84 22.83
CA MET A 513 -37.71 -22.70 23.64
C MET A 513 -37.98 -24.04 22.93
N SER A 514 -38.38 -25.01 23.76
CA SER A 514 -39.22 -26.19 23.48
C SER A 514 -38.54 -27.54 23.28
N SER A 515 -39.30 -28.55 23.66
CA SER A 515 -38.90 -29.73 24.40
C SER A 515 -39.19 -30.99 23.61
N ASN A 516 -38.14 -31.73 23.22
CA ASN A 516 -38.12 -33.19 23.16
C ASN A 516 -36.79 -33.69 22.57
N SER A 517 -35.92 -34.27 23.39
CA SER A 517 -35.30 -35.59 23.18
C SER A 517 -34.10 -35.80 24.12
N MET A 518 -33.97 -37.04 24.58
CA MET A 518 -33.01 -37.53 25.56
C MET A 518 -31.57 -37.61 25.02
N TYR A 519 -30.63 -37.09 25.81
CA TYR A 519 -29.37 -37.72 26.24
C TYR A 519 -28.64 -38.66 25.25
N THR A 520 -27.62 -38.12 24.58
CA THR A 520 -26.31 -38.79 24.39
C THR A 520 -25.21 -37.73 24.41
N ASP A 521 -24.48 -37.64 25.53
CA ASP A 521 -23.20 -36.95 25.63
C ASP A 521 -22.16 -37.69 24.79
N ARG A 522 -21.70 -37.06 23.72
CA ARG A 522 -20.32 -37.15 23.22
C ARG A 522 -20.02 -35.93 22.35
N GLU A 523 -18.99 -35.24 22.79
CA GLU A 523 -18.62 -33.85 22.50
C GLU A 523 -18.07 -33.65 21.07
N ASP A 524 -18.34 -32.42 20.60
CA ASP A 524 -17.69 -31.66 19.53
C ASP A 524 -17.92 -32.11 18.07
N VAL A 525 -19.14 -31.86 17.60
CA VAL A 525 -19.39 -31.41 16.22
C VAL A 525 -19.47 -29.89 16.29
N ASP A 526 -18.37 -29.22 15.98
CA ASP A 526 -18.33 -27.77 15.83
C ASP A 526 -19.36 -27.38 14.76
N SER A 527 -20.45 -26.74 15.18
CA SER A 527 -21.44 -26.17 14.29
C SER A 527 -20.82 -24.97 13.59
N ASP A 528 -20.45 -25.10 12.33
CA ASP A 528 -20.38 -24.01 11.36
C ASP A 528 -21.66 -23.16 11.52
N GLU A 529 -21.59 -22.13 12.36
CA GLU A 529 -22.38 -20.93 12.20
C GLU A 529 -21.39 -19.99 11.55
N ASP A 530 -21.25 -20.17 10.24
CA ASP A 530 -20.68 -19.19 9.34
C ASP A 530 -21.33 -17.84 9.64
N ASP A 531 -20.63 -16.77 9.31
CA ASP A 531 -21.27 -15.50 9.02
C ASP A 531 -22.34 -15.77 7.94
N GLU A 532 -23.55 -16.18 8.34
CA GLU A 532 -24.71 -16.17 7.46
C GLU A 532 -24.84 -14.71 7.07
N GLU A 533 -24.31 -14.39 5.89
CA GLU A 533 -24.49 -13.10 5.23
C GLU A 533 -25.99 -12.83 5.25
N ASP A 534 -26.43 -11.98 6.17
CA ASP A 534 -27.84 -11.65 6.34
C ASP A 534 -28.27 -11.01 5.02
N PHE A 535 -28.90 -11.80 4.14
CA PHE A 535 -29.41 -11.36 2.84
C PHE A 535 -30.26 -10.10 3.00
N GLU A 536 -30.97 -10.00 4.12
CA GLU A 536 -31.76 -8.83 4.47
C GLU A 536 -30.91 -7.55 4.58
N ALA A 537 -29.75 -7.61 5.24
CA ALA A 537 -28.88 -6.45 5.44
C ALA A 537 -28.20 -6.02 4.13
N GLU A 538 -27.57 -6.94 3.39
CA GLU A 538 -26.87 -6.62 2.15
C GLU A 538 -27.85 -6.24 1.04
N GLY A 539 -29.00 -6.90 0.99
CA GLY A 539 -30.06 -6.59 0.04
C GLY A 539 -30.67 -5.19 0.28
N ILE A 540 -30.88 -4.78 1.54
CA ILE A 540 -31.33 -3.41 1.87
C ILE A 540 -30.26 -2.40 1.45
N ALA A 541 -28.99 -2.64 1.78
CA ALA A 541 -27.88 -1.75 1.44
C ALA A 541 -27.73 -1.58 -0.08
N THR A 542 -27.89 -2.65 -0.85
CA THR A 542 -27.83 -2.62 -2.31
C THR A 542 -28.90 -1.69 -2.89
N ILE A 543 -30.13 -1.77 -2.39
CA ILE A 543 -31.24 -0.93 -2.86
C ILE A 543 -31.07 0.51 -2.39
N GLU A 544 -30.57 0.74 -1.17
CA GLU A 544 -30.25 2.09 -0.69
C GLU A 544 -29.16 2.75 -1.55
N ARG A 545 -28.08 2.04 -1.88
CA ARG A 545 -27.03 2.51 -2.81
C ARG A 545 -27.64 2.84 -4.19
N ALA A 546 -28.51 1.98 -4.71
CA ALA A 546 -29.18 2.21 -5.98
C ALA A 546 -30.10 3.45 -5.95
N LEU A 547 -30.76 3.70 -4.83
CA LEU A 547 -31.62 4.86 -4.57
C LEU A 547 -30.84 6.17 -4.40
N GLU A 548 -29.64 6.13 -3.83
CA GLU A 548 -28.78 7.31 -3.64
C GLU A 548 -28.08 7.71 -4.93
N ASN A 549 -27.53 6.74 -5.66
CA ASN A 549 -26.80 6.96 -6.90
C ASN A 549 -27.71 7.11 -8.13
N ASN A 550 -29.03 6.96 -7.97
CA ASN A 550 -30.03 6.93 -9.06
C ASN A 550 -29.64 5.96 -10.19
N HIS A 551 -29.36 4.71 -9.82
CA HIS A 551 -29.11 3.65 -10.81
C HIS A 551 -30.36 3.39 -11.66
N ASP A 552 -30.13 2.84 -12.86
CA ASP A 552 -31.22 2.32 -13.68
C ASP A 552 -31.84 1.07 -13.03
N ILE A 553 -33.15 0.89 -13.22
CA ILE A 553 -33.92 -0.20 -12.59
C ILE A 553 -33.35 -1.57 -13.01
N ASP A 554 -32.89 -1.68 -14.26
CA ASP A 554 -32.29 -2.91 -14.79
C ASP A 554 -30.98 -3.28 -14.08
N THR A 555 -30.19 -2.28 -13.67
CA THR A 555 -28.91 -2.50 -12.95
C THR A 555 -29.16 -2.97 -11.53
N ALA A 556 -30.06 -2.28 -10.80
CA ALA A 556 -30.45 -2.67 -9.45
C ALA A 556 -31.06 -4.09 -9.41
N LEU A 557 -31.84 -4.45 -10.43
CA LEU A 557 -32.42 -5.78 -10.57
C LEU A 557 -31.36 -6.84 -10.90
N LEU A 558 -30.33 -6.51 -11.68
CA LEU A 558 -29.23 -7.42 -11.95
C LEU A 558 -28.47 -7.73 -10.65
N GLU A 559 -28.09 -6.69 -9.89
CA GLU A 559 -27.40 -6.82 -8.60
C GLU A 559 -28.22 -7.67 -7.61
N LEU A 560 -29.52 -7.37 -7.49
CA LEU A 560 -30.40 -8.10 -6.59
C LEU A 560 -30.57 -9.57 -7.02
N ASN A 561 -30.72 -9.85 -8.32
CA ASN A 561 -30.78 -11.22 -8.81
C ASN A 561 -29.46 -11.95 -8.59
N THR A 562 -28.30 -11.30 -8.76
CA THR A 562 -27.00 -11.91 -8.46
C THR A 562 -26.88 -12.24 -6.98
N LEU A 563 -27.30 -11.34 -6.09
CA LEU A 563 -27.34 -11.59 -4.64
C LEU A 563 -28.26 -12.77 -4.30
N ARG A 564 -29.48 -12.77 -4.85
CA ARG A 564 -30.42 -13.87 -4.65
C ARG A 564 -29.83 -15.20 -5.13
N MET A 565 -29.18 -15.23 -6.30
CA MET A 565 -28.56 -16.45 -6.81
C MET A 565 -27.36 -16.90 -5.95
N SER A 566 -26.57 -15.97 -5.42
CA SER A 566 -25.42 -16.27 -4.56
C SER A 566 -25.84 -16.88 -3.21
N MET A 567 -26.90 -16.34 -2.59
CA MET A 567 -27.39 -16.77 -1.28
C MET A 567 -28.52 -17.82 -1.37
N ASN A 568 -28.92 -18.21 -2.59
CA ASN A 568 -30.00 -19.16 -2.88
C ASN A 568 -31.32 -18.82 -2.15
N VAL A 569 -31.69 -17.54 -2.18
CA VAL A 569 -32.84 -16.97 -1.47
C VAL A 569 -34.12 -17.00 -2.32
N THR A 570 -35.28 -17.10 -1.67
CA THR A 570 -36.58 -17.11 -2.35
C THR A 570 -36.99 -15.70 -2.85
N TYR A 571 -37.88 -15.65 -3.85
CA TYR A 571 -38.44 -14.38 -4.31
C TYR A 571 -39.28 -13.65 -3.25
N HIS A 572 -39.77 -14.36 -2.23
CA HIS A 572 -40.48 -13.76 -1.10
C HIS A 572 -39.56 -12.86 -0.28
N GLU A 573 -38.40 -13.36 0.13
CA GLU A 573 -37.41 -12.59 0.90
C GLU A 573 -36.87 -11.40 0.10
N VAL A 574 -36.64 -11.57 -1.20
CA VAL A 574 -36.32 -10.47 -2.13
C VAL A 574 -37.37 -9.35 -2.07
N ARG A 575 -38.66 -9.70 -2.12
CA ARG A 575 -39.76 -8.73 -2.01
C ARG A 575 -39.77 -8.07 -0.63
N THR A 576 -39.53 -8.82 0.43
CA THR A 576 -39.43 -8.28 1.80
C THR A 576 -38.34 -7.22 1.92
N VAL A 577 -37.14 -7.54 1.44
CA VAL A 577 -35.99 -6.63 1.46
C VAL A 577 -36.26 -5.36 0.65
N THR A 578 -36.82 -5.50 -0.55
CA THR A 578 -37.10 -4.37 -1.43
C THR A 578 -38.15 -3.44 -0.85
N VAL A 579 -39.21 -4.00 -0.29
CA VAL A 579 -40.26 -3.22 0.39
C VAL A 579 -39.70 -2.50 1.61
N ILE A 580 -38.91 -3.17 2.46
CA ILE A 580 -38.31 -2.56 3.65
C ILE A 580 -37.40 -1.38 3.25
N ALA A 581 -36.56 -1.55 2.24
CA ALA A 581 -35.67 -0.49 1.76
C ALA A 581 -36.46 0.73 1.23
N LEU A 582 -37.51 0.51 0.44
CA LEU A 582 -38.36 1.59 -0.07
C LEU A 582 -39.12 2.31 1.06
N VAL A 583 -39.65 1.57 2.03
CA VAL A 583 -40.37 2.14 3.19
C VAL A 583 -39.41 2.94 4.09
N LYS A 584 -38.20 2.44 4.35
CA LYS A 584 -37.13 3.18 5.06
C LYS A 584 -36.75 4.46 4.33
N ARG A 585 -36.68 4.44 3.00
CA ARG A 585 -36.41 5.64 2.20
C ARG A 585 -37.54 6.67 2.31
N VAL A 586 -38.80 6.23 2.30
CA VAL A 586 -39.96 7.09 2.55
C VAL A 586 -39.89 7.69 3.97
N TYR A 587 -39.55 6.90 4.98
CA TYR A 587 -39.33 7.38 6.34
C TYR A 587 -38.22 8.45 6.41
N HIS A 588 -37.11 8.25 5.69
CA HIS A 588 -36.03 9.22 5.60
C HIS A 588 -36.51 10.56 5.04
N PHE A 589 -37.32 10.58 3.97
CA PHE A 589 -37.89 11.83 3.43
C PHE A 589 -38.86 12.52 4.39
N ILE A 590 -39.66 11.76 5.15
CA ILE A 590 -40.59 12.30 6.14
C ILE A 590 -39.83 12.90 7.35
N SER A 591 -38.83 12.17 7.86
CA SER A 591 -38.01 12.59 9.02
C SER A 591 -37.21 13.86 8.74
N THR A 592 -36.72 14.01 7.51
CA THR A 592 -35.99 15.19 7.04
C THR A 592 -36.89 16.37 6.65
N GLN A 593 -38.22 16.22 6.71
CA GLN A 593 -39.23 17.22 6.32
C GLN A 593 -39.08 17.77 4.88
N THR A 594 -38.44 17.02 3.99
CA THR A 594 -38.16 17.47 2.62
C THR A 594 -39.39 17.37 1.70
N LEU A 595 -40.23 16.34 1.90
CA LEU A 595 -41.49 16.13 1.18
C LEU A 595 -42.62 15.74 2.14
N GLY A 596 -43.87 16.04 1.77
CA GLY A 596 -45.04 15.55 2.50
C GLY A 596 -45.21 14.02 2.36
N PRO A 597 -45.89 13.33 3.30
CA PRO A 597 -46.01 11.86 3.27
C PRO A 597 -46.59 11.28 1.98
N LYS A 598 -47.58 11.96 1.38
CA LYS A 598 -48.20 11.53 0.11
C LYS A 598 -47.23 11.67 -1.07
N ASP A 599 -46.51 12.78 -1.14
CA ASP A 599 -45.62 13.09 -2.26
C ASP A 599 -44.33 12.25 -2.20
N ALA A 600 -43.85 11.95 -0.99
CA ALA A 600 -42.69 11.06 -0.77
C ALA A 600 -42.98 9.64 -1.26
N VAL A 601 -44.16 9.08 -0.93
CA VAL A 601 -44.59 7.75 -1.38
C VAL A 601 -44.73 7.72 -2.90
N HIS A 602 -45.43 8.69 -3.48
CA HIS A 602 -45.62 8.76 -4.93
C HIS A 602 -44.29 8.88 -5.69
N LYS A 603 -43.32 9.63 -5.16
CA LYS A 603 -41.99 9.76 -5.78
C LYS A 603 -41.22 8.43 -5.76
N VAL A 604 -41.18 7.75 -4.62
CA VAL A 604 -40.41 6.51 -4.45
C VAL A 604 -41.08 5.36 -5.20
N PHE A 605 -42.39 5.16 -5.03
CA PHE A 605 -43.11 4.05 -5.64
C PHE A 605 -43.33 4.22 -7.15
N ASN A 606 -43.40 5.43 -7.71
CA ASN A 606 -43.45 5.56 -9.18
C ASN A 606 -42.11 5.30 -9.84
N GLN A 607 -41.01 5.66 -9.17
CA GLN A 607 -39.68 5.42 -9.73
C GLN A 607 -39.27 3.95 -9.62
N TRP A 608 -39.67 3.28 -8.54
CA TRP A 608 -39.19 1.92 -8.21
C TRP A 608 -40.29 0.85 -8.25
N GLY A 609 -41.54 1.21 -8.53
CA GLY A 609 -42.65 0.26 -8.60
C GLY A 609 -42.49 -0.80 -9.68
N ASP A 610 -41.87 -0.45 -10.82
CA ASP A 610 -41.62 -1.39 -11.92
C ASP A 610 -40.67 -2.55 -11.54
N LEU A 611 -39.92 -2.42 -10.43
CA LEU A 611 -39.09 -3.48 -9.88
C LEU A 611 -39.95 -4.70 -9.48
N PHE A 612 -41.16 -4.47 -8.97
CA PHE A 612 -42.06 -5.53 -8.50
C PHE A 612 -42.65 -6.37 -9.65
N LYS A 613 -42.87 -5.78 -10.84
CA LYS A 613 -43.35 -6.52 -12.03
C LYS A 613 -42.42 -7.66 -12.45
N ARG A 614 -41.15 -7.57 -12.08
CA ARG A 614 -40.12 -8.56 -12.44
C ARG A 614 -39.75 -9.48 -11.27
N GLN A 615 -40.36 -9.29 -10.10
CA GLN A 615 -40.15 -10.09 -8.90
C GLN A 615 -41.36 -10.94 -8.50
N ALA A 616 -42.56 -10.59 -8.98
CA ALA A 616 -43.78 -11.36 -8.83
C ALA A 616 -44.32 -11.71 -10.22
N PHE A 617 -44.72 -12.97 -10.39
CA PHE A 617 -45.23 -13.52 -11.65
C PHE A 617 -46.63 -14.09 -11.49
N GLU A 618 -46.95 -14.64 -10.31
CA GLU A 618 -48.26 -15.23 -10.04
C GLU A 618 -49.15 -14.28 -9.21
N PRO A 619 -50.49 -14.29 -9.41
CA PRO A 619 -51.42 -13.47 -8.61
C PRO A 619 -51.27 -13.66 -7.09
N SER A 620 -50.94 -14.87 -6.63
CA SER A 620 -50.69 -15.16 -5.22
C SER A 620 -49.45 -14.46 -4.66
N GLU A 621 -48.45 -14.17 -5.49
CA GLU A 621 -47.25 -13.44 -5.07
C GLU A 621 -47.50 -11.94 -4.95
N PHE A 622 -48.44 -11.39 -5.71
CA PHE A 622 -48.88 -10.01 -5.54
C PHE A 622 -49.70 -9.83 -4.26
N VAL A 623 -50.52 -10.81 -3.87
CA VAL A 623 -51.19 -10.83 -2.55
C VAL A 623 -50.16 -10.84 -1.42
N ASP A 624 -49.10 -11.64 -1.58
CA ASP A 624 -47.97 -11.70 -0.65
C ASP A 624 -47.22 -10.36 -0.56
N LEU A 625 -46.92 -9.71 -1.70
CA LEU A 625 -46.34 -8.37 -1.73
C LEU A 625 -47.17 -7.34 -0.95
N MET A 626 -48.50 -7.37 -1.10
CA MET A 626 -49.39 -6.47 -0.36
C MET A 626 -49.35 -6.72 1.15
N ASN A 627 -49.23 -7.99 1.58
CA ASN A 627 -49.05 -8.33 3.00
C ASN A 627 -47.72 -7.82 3.54
N ILE A 628 -46.63 -7.97 2.78
CA ILE A 628 -45.29 -7.48 3.15
C ILE A 628 -45.29 -5.96 3.31
N ILE A 629 -45.90 -5.21 2.38
CA ILE A 629 -46.01 -3.74 2.48
C ILE A 629 -46.81 -3.35 3.72
N MET A 630 -47.90 -4.06 4.01
CA MET A 630 -48.70 -3.82 5.19
C MET A 630 -47.92 -4.06 6.49
N ASP A 631 -47.18 -5.15 6.58
CA ASP A 631 -46.36 -5.48 7.76
C ASP A 631 -45.21 -4.46 7.94
N ALA A 632 -44.51 -4.09 6.86
CA ALA A 632 -43.43 -3.11 6.92
C ALA A 632 -43.90 -1.72 7.38
N VAL A 633 -45.09 -1.27 6.96
CA VAL A 633 -45.66 0.01 7.40
C VAL A 633 -46.08 -0.01 8.86
N VAL A 634 -46.56 -1.17 9.36
CA VAL A 634 -46.95 -1.34 10.77
C VAL A 634 -45.72 -1.37 11.67
N ASP A 635 -44.65 -2.04 11.26
CA ASP A 635 -43.45 -2.21 12.08
C ASP A 635 -42.67 -0.89 12.28
N GLU A 636 -42.66 0.00 11.27
CA GLU A 636 -41.97 1.31 11.31
C GLU A 636 -42.73 2.43 12.09
N ASN A 637 -43.93 2.16 12.63
CA ASN A 637 -44.71 3.05 13.52
C ASN A 637 -44.84 4.53 13.05
N PHE A 638 -45.32 4.77 11.82
CA PHE A 638 -45.58 6.11 11.30
C PHE A 638 -46.69 6.88 12.05
N GLU A 639 -46.65 8.22 12.07
CA GLU A 639 -47.70 9.06 12.68
C GLU A 639 -49.07 8.96 11.95
N LYS A 640 -49.07 8.58 10.66
CA LYS A 640 -50.26 8.35 9.82
C LYS A 640 -50.03 7.18 8.84
N PRO A 641 -50.09 5.93 9.32
CA PRO A 641 -49.80 4.75 8.50
C PRO A 641 -50.84 4.57 7.37
N ASP A 642 -52.09 4.94 7.61
CA ASP A 642 -53.21 4.79 6.66
C ASP A 642 -52.97 5.56 5.36
N LEU A 643 -52.34 6.74 5.44
CA LEU A 643 -52.10 7.59 4.27
C LEU A 643 -50.93 7.06 3.42
N ILE A 644 -49.92 6.47 4.07
CA ILE A 644 -48.74 5.90 3.42
C ILE A 644 -49.14 4.60 2.72
N LEU A 645 -49.89 3.72 3.40
CA LEU A 645 -50.36 2.47 2.81
C LEU A 645 -51.33 2.74 1.65
N PHE A 646 -52.26 3.67 1.81
CA PHE A 646 -53.13 4.12 0.73
C PHE A 646 -52.32 4.68 -0.46
N GLY A 647 -51.34 5.56 -0.20
CA GLY A 647 -50.50 6.12 -1.25
C GLY A 647 -49.69 5.05 -2.01
N ALA A 648 -49.19 4.03 -1.30
CA ALA A 648 -48.41 2.95 -1.91
C ALA A 648 -49.29 2.08 -2.81
N PHE A 649 -50.48 1.66 -2.34
CA PHE A 649 -51.40 0.87 -3.15
C PHE A 649 -51.98 1.63 -4.33
N THR A 650 -52.33 2.91 -4.18
CA THR A 650 -52.75 3.74 -5.31
C THR A 650 -51.61 3.88 -6.34
N SER A 651 -50.36 4.09 -5.90
CA SER A 651 -49.22 4.19 -6.82
C SER A 651 -48.94 2.86 -7.54
N LEU A 652 -49.12 1.72 -6.87
CA LEU A 652 -48.94 0.41 -7.51
C LEU A 652 -50.09 0.09 -8.49
N TYR A 653 -51.31 0.51 -8.18
CA TYR A 653 -52.47 0.42 -9.06
C TYR A 653 -52.32 1.31 -10.29
N ASP A 654 -51.96 2.60 -10.11
CA ASP A 654 -51.78 3.57 -11.19
C ASP A 654 -50.66 3.17 -12.18
N ASN A 655 -49.69 2.37 -11.73
CA ASN A 655 -48.59 1.85 -12.56
C ASN A 655 -48.89 0.48 -13.22
N ASP A 656 -50.16 0.02 -13.18
CA ASP A 656 -50.61 -1.28 -13.71
C ASP A 656 -49.81 -2.48 -13.14
N ILE A 657 -49.47 -2.44 -11.84
CA ILE A 657 -48.76 -3.55 -11.16
C ILE A 657 -49.75 -4.48 -10.45
N LEU A 658 -50.83 -3.93 -9.89
CA LEU A 658 -51.86 -4.67 -9.16
C LEU A 658 -53.17 -4.68 -9.96
N GLU A 659 -53.66 -5.88 -10.26
CA GLU A 659 -54.98 -6.09 -10.87
C GLU A 659 -56.09 -6.06 -9.80
N GLU A 660 -57.31 -5.68 -10.20
CA GLU A 660 -58.45 -5.55 -9.29
C GLU A 660 -58.81 -6.87 -8.57
N ASP A 661 -58.75 -8.00 -9.30
CA ASP A 661 -58.99 -9.34 -8.75
C ASP A 661 -58.03 -9.70 -7.60
N VAL A 662 -56.77 -9.26 -7.70
CA VAL A 662 -55.75 -9.47 -6.66
C VAL A 662 -56.08 -8.64 -5.42
N ILE A 663 -56.54 -7.40 -5.62
CA ILE A 663 -56.92 -6.50 -4.53
C ILE A 663 -58.15 -7.04 -3.78
N TYR A 664 -59.14 -7.58 -4.50
CA TYR A 664 -60.34 -8.19 -3.89
C TYR A 664 -59.98 -9.44 -3.07
N THR A 665 -59.18 -10.34 -3.66
CA THR A 665 -58.75 -11.57 -2.97
C THR A 665 -57.87 -11.27 -1.75
N TRP A 666 -57.02 -10.24 -1.81
CA TRP A 666 -56.25 -9.77 -0.68
C TRP A 666 -57.15 -9.19 0.43
N TRP A 667 -58.10 -8.31 0.07
CA TRP A 667 -59.00 -7.66 1.02
C TRP A 667 -59.87 -8.66 1.79
N ASP A 668 -60.42 -9.68 1.11
CA ASP A 668 -61.25 -10.71 1.74
C ASP A 668 -60.47 -11.54 2.77
N ASN A 669 -59.17 -11.77 2.53
CA ASN A 669 -58.27 -12.45 3.47
C ASN A 669 -57.87 -11.56 4.66
N VAL A 670 -57.55 -10.29 4.42
CA VAL A 670 -57.01 -9.37 5.43
C VAL A 670 -58.10 -8.75 6.32
N SER A 671 -59.34 -8.65 5.84
CA SER A 671 -60.48 -8.05 6.57
C SER A 671 -60.72 -8.68 7.96
N GLN A 672 -60.27 -9.91 8.20
CA GLN A 672 -60.53 -10.65 9.44
C GLN A 672 -59.57 -10.37 10.61
N ASP A 673 -58.39 -9.77 10.37
CA ASP A 673 -57.35 -9.62 11.41
C ASP A 673 -57.42 -8.31 12.22
N PRO A 674 -57.48 -8.38 13.58
CA PRO A 674 -57.62 -7.20 14.45
C PRO A 674 -56.33 -6.39 14.66
N ARG A 675 -55.17 -6.87 14.19
CA ARG A 675 -53.87 -6.18 14.32
C ARG A 675 -53.80 -4.90 13.46
N TYR A 676 -54.63 -4.81 12.43
CA TYR A 676 -54.51 -3.82 11.35
C TYR A 676 -55.64 -2.76 11.34
N ASP A 677 -56.48 -2.70 12.37
CA ASP A 677 -57.68 -1.85 12.41
C ASP A 677 -57.41 -0.34 12.26
N GLY A 678 -56.20 0.13 12.61
CA GLY A 678 -55.77 1.50 12.38
C GLY A 678 -55.64 1.82 10.89
N VAL A 679 -54.95 0.97 10.14
CA VAL A 679 -54.52 1.22 8.75
C VAL A 679 -55.64 0.99 7.72
N LYS A 680 -56.66 0.23 8.10
CA LYS A 680 -57.75 -0.24 7.22
C LYS A 680 -58.78 0.82 6.81
N VAL A 681 -58.89 1.94 7.53
CA VAL A 681 -60.03 2.87 7.38
C VAL A 681 -60.07 3.56 6.01
N LEU A 682 -58.92 3.98 5.47
CA LEU A 682 -58.85 4.62 4.16
C LEU A 682 -58.92 3.60 3.02
N ILE A 683 -58.33 2.42 3.23
CA ILE A 683 -58.30 1.35 2.22
C ILE A 683 -59.70 0.76 2.03
N ALA A 684 -60.49 0.58 3.10
CA ALA A 684 -61.87 0.12 3.00
C ALA A 684 -62.72 1.00 2.07
N LYS A 685 -62.57 2.33 2.19
CA LYS A 685 -63.28 3.30 1.32
C LYS A 685 -62.79 3.24 -0.12
N TRP A 686 -61.51 2.95 -0.33
CA TRP A 686 -60.92 2.83 -1.65
C TRP A 686 -61.36 1.54 -2.35
N VAL A 687 -61.37 0.41 -1.65
CA VAL A 687 -61.86 -0.87 -2.18
C VAL A 687 -63.37 -0.81 -2.48
N GLU A 688 -64.16 -0.15 -1.64
CA GLU A 688 -65.59 0.09 -1.91
C GLU A 688 -65.81 0.95 -3.17
N TRP A 689 -64.96 1.96 -3.38
CA TRP A 689 -64.96 2.76 -4.61
C TRP A 689 -64.56 1.93 -5.84
N LEU A 690 -63.52 1.09 -5.76
CA LEU A 690 -63.11 0.20 -6.85
C LEU A 690 -64.24 -0.75 -7.27
N ARG A 691 -64.90 -1.41 -6.31
CA ARG A 691 -66.03 -2.30 -6.59
C ARG A 691 -67.21 -1.59 -7.24
N THR A 692 -67.47 -0.34 -6.85
CA THR A 692 -68.54 0.46 -7.45
C THR A 692 -68.19 0.90 -8.87
N ALA A 693 -66.91 1.23 -9.12
CA ALA A 693 -66.43 1.61 -10.44
C ALA A 693 -66.42 0.43 -11.44
N ASP A 694 -66.11 -0.78 -10.97
CA ASP A 694 -66.17 -2.01 -11.78
C ASP A 694 -67.62 -2.39 -12.12
N GLU A 695 -68.54 -2.29 -11.15
CA GLU A 695 -69.99 -2.49 -11.37
C GLU A 695 -70.55 -1.50 -12.42
N GLU A 696 -70.20 -0.21 -12.33
CA GLU A 696 -70.60 0.81 -13.33
C GLU A 696 -70.01 0.58 -14.72
N SER A 697 -68.79 0.04 -14.84
CA SER A 697 -68.18 -0.31 -16.14
C SER A 697 -68.83 -1.54 -16.78
N SER A 698 -69.27 -2.51 -15.97
CA SER A 698 -69.93 -3.72 -16.47
C SER A 698 -71.35 -3.47 -16.99
N ASP A 699 -72.06 -2.48 -16.42
CA ASP A 699 -73.39 -2.07 -16.85
C ASP A 699 -73.37 -1.27 -18.17
N GLU A 700 -72.26 -0.59 -18.53
CA GLU A 700 -72.13 0.13 -19.81
C GLU A 700 -71.85 -0.79 -21.02
N ASP A 701 -71.24 -1.96 -20.83
CA ASP A 701 -70.97 -2.90 -21.91
C ASP A 701 -72.20 -3.72 -22.33
N ASP A 702 -73.13 -4.00 -21.39
CA ASP A 702 -74.38 -4.74 -21.66
C ASP A 702 -75.44 -3.90 -22.42
N ASP A 703 -75.33 -2.56 -22.39
CA ASP A 703 -76.23 -1.65 -23.12
C ASP A 703 -75.82 -1.44 -24.60
N SER A 704 -74.78 -2.14 -25.09
CA SER A 704 -74.27 -2.01 -26.48
C SER A 704 -74.65 -3.16 -27.43
N GLU A 705 -75.33 -4.22 -26.95
CA GLU A 705 -75.84 -5.33 -27.79
C GLU A 705 -77.36 -5.27 -28.09
N GLU A 706 -78.10 -4.25 -27.64
CA GLU A 706 -79.49 -4.01 -28.05
C GLU A 706 -79.69 -2.63 -28.70
N ASP A 707 -79.20 -2.46 -29.94
CA ASP A 707 -79.85 -1.63 -30.98
C ASP A 707 -79.40 -1.99 -32.42
#